data_AF-A0A9P6ZCY2-F1
#
_entry.id   AF-A0A9P6ZCY2-F1
#
_cell.length_a   1.000
_cell.length_b   1.000
_cell.length_c   1.000
_cell.angle_alpha   90.00
_cell.angle_beta   90.00
_cell.angle_gamma   90.00
#
_symmetry.space_group_name_H-M   'P 1'
#
loop_
_entity.id
_entity.type
_entity.pdbx_description
1 polymer ?
#
loop_
_entity_poly.entity_id
_entity_poly.type
_entity_poly.pdbx_seq_one_letter_code
_entity_poly.pdbx_strand_id
1 'polypeptide(L)'
;MEQEQKSFQELKSKWAQIEGEHLPPPIPPKPTLFSINSNNSSNNSHSDTTIAIPITEQQEHKKDTSYIAESSDHMKSSISPPKYDPFSESSEEYDDDDEEIVDHEVEEEDGLDDGLIQQVQKTHLQYTKLEESRSPSVHAQVIQDKNSKKPPPPPPPSRKYHSSVRTVSPNQSSLPPQVPFQPSVNMIPVNKSDVAPPLLPPRPAIPQLPPRPSQSTLARAHTIASQQHHQQQPIFMAEPEQEVTIDPRNTGLKRANTAIMTTKRAMSRSELFMTTSVYPDFSQASRNPPFFIDQETKIFSTSHKGSLPALVATRKIIITGTHLLRTWDLHTGIPLTTMADTDVSISGNENTDKVRAIVFAPCRSPADEGQYVWVARQDSGLSVVDVFAGKVLSRRHDVHQAPIAFMLRYRNSEIWSIDESGILNVWDLTASEHHPENPLLTAMPHRYIVTSHAIACTIYGTKLWMSTGRTLASHVISTSSGETPPPIRIPNDLGNITKLITIPYHPGRIFASHDDGKISVWDTETVERVQVITVSLYGICTMACVGEYHVWAGYNTGMIYVYDTRPEKWAVVKVWKAHNGAVTQLVVDESDILWDETKGRLQVLSSDSNGYIGVWDGLLTEHWKESQILQRSTEFCTYDEARIMLSSWNIDANKPEKLTKEDDNEVRKWLGGMDNPDIIVVGIQEIVDLESKKQTARSLFFKKKVEETEEVLTHRYKLWHDYLVRIIGENYGTHAYTVIKTDQMVGLFSCIFVRSTDMNRAISVESTCVKTGLKVMNKSIHGNKGGIAIRFVYDHSSLCFVNCHLAAGQSHIQQRNADAEGILQTATFQPKEYANVFSHGGDGSLVLDHEFCFLSGDLNYRIKMNRNDVLRLLADTNKEEAWSKLQLEDQLLKQRTNNPLFKLLQFEEAPIQFDPTYKYDPGTDFYDRSEKKRVPAWCDRVLYKGKNIQNLYYRRYEAKASDHRPIAAGFSIRTKVADPKKRDMLSSKVDKEWIEHRTRFVRDKKARYVADYERCSLTDAFKLLESSDWDVNVAVQKLLTV
;
A
#
# COMPACT_ATOMS: atom_id res chain seq x y z
N MET A 1 33.36 -22.81 44.74
CA MET A 1 34.47 -22.41 43.84
C MET A 1 35.58 -23.45 43.77
N GLU A 2 36.45 -23.67 44.77
CA GLU A 2 37.56 -24.64 44.63
C GLU A 2 37.11 -26.10 44.36
N GLN A 3 36.00 -26.55 44.95
CA GLN A 3 35.40 -27.86 44.62
C GLN A 3 34.79 -27.92 43.22
N GLU A 4 34.31 -26.80 42.67
CA GLU A 4 33.78 -26.72 41.30
C GLU A 4 34.91 -26.71 40.26
N GLN A 5 36.02 -26.02 40.56
CA GLN A 5 37.23 -26.08 39.71
C GLN A 5 37.87 -27.47 39.69
N LYS A 6 37.87 -28.22 40.80
CA LYS A 6 38.29 -29.63 40.80
C LYS A 6 37.37 -30.52 39.96
N SER A 7 36.05 -30.40 40.13
CA SER A 7 35.07 -31.14 39.31
C SER A 7 35.23 -30.86 37.80
N PHE A 8 35.49 -29.59 37.43
CA PHE A 8 35.71 -29.21 36.03
C PHE A 8 37.04 -29.75 35.47
N GLN A 9 38.12 -29.82 36.26
CA GLN A 9 39.37 -30.44 35.83
C GLN A 9 39.27 -31.98 35.71
N GLU A 10 38.53 -32.66 36.60
CA GLU A 10 38.26 -34.10 36.48
C GLU A 10 37.38 -34.44 35.27
N LEU A 11 36.41 -33.59 34.92
CA LEU A 11 35.63 -33.73 33.68
C LEU A 11 36.52 -33.53 32.44
N LYS A 12 37.44 -32.55 32.48
CA LYS A 12 38.34 -32.27 31.36
C LYS A 12 39.38 -33.38 31.13
N SER A 13 39.88 -34.04 32.18
CA SER A 13 40.78 -35.20 32.01
C SER A 13 40.03 -36.45 31.52
N LYS A 14 38.78 -36.66 31.93
CA LYS A 14 37.92 -37.75 31.41
C LYS A 14 37.61 -37.61 29.92
N TRP A 15 37.44 -36.39 29.40
CA TRP A 15 37.26 -36.18 27.95
C TRP A 15 38.55 -36.43 27.17
N ALA A 16 39.71 -36.00 27.69
CA ALA A 16 41.00 -36.23 27.05
C ALA A 16 41.43 -37.72 26.99
N GLN A 17 40.74 -38.62 27.72
CA GLN A 17 40.94 -40.08 27.66
C GLN A 17 40.00 -40.79 26.67
N ILE A 18 39.04 -40.09 26.04
CA ILE A 18 38.04 -40.68 25.13
C ILE A 18 38.39 -40.46 23.65
N GLU A 19 39.20 -39.45 23.32
CA GLU A 19 39.71 -39.21 21.94
C GLU A 19 40.93 -40.10 21.58
N GLY A 20 41.18 -41.16 22.35
CA GLY A 20 42.42 -41.93 22.35
C GLY A 20 42.31 -43.39 21.90
N GLU A 21 41.25 -43.84 21.22
CA GLU A 21 41.21 -45.19 20.63
C GLU A 21 40.18 -45.33 19.47
N HIS A 22 40.55 -46.13 18.45
CA HIS A 22 39.80 -46.53 17.24
C HIS A 22 39.82 -45.64 15.98
N LEU A 23 40.82 -45.89 15.14
CA LEU A 23 40.81 -45.67 13.68
C LEU A 23 39.80 -46.59 12.95
N PRO A 24 39.16 -46.15 11.85
CA PRO A 24 38.31 -47.00 11.01
C PRO A 24 39.11 -47.86 10.00
N PRO A 25 38.68 -49.10 9.70
CA PRO A 25 39.29 -49.97 8.69
C PRO A 25 38.85 -49.66 7.24
N PRO A 26 39.57 -50.16 6.20
CA PRO A 26 39.48 -49.67 4.82
C PRO A 26 38.36 -50.28 3.96
N ILE A 27 38.05 -49.58 2.87
CA ILE A 27 37.03 -49.92 1.85
C ILE A 27 37.51 -51.02 0.89
N PRO A 28 36.71 -52.10 0.65
CA PRO A 28 36.86 -53.01 -0.49
C PRO A 28 35.88 -52.69 -1.65
N PRO A 29 36.10 -53.24 -2.87
CA PRO A 29 35.71 -52.57 -4.12
C PRO A 29 34.41 -53.03 -4.80
N LYS A 30 34.01 -52.27 -5.84
CA LYS A 30 32.95 -52.63 -6.80
C LYS A 30 33.23 -53.95 -7.54
N PRO A 31 32.16 -54.68 -7.91
CA PRO A 31 32.10 -55.42 -9.18
C PRO A 31 31.06 -54.84 -10.17
N THR A 32 31.09 -55.34 -11.40
CA THR A 32 30.45 -54.78 -12.60
C THR A 32 29.47 -55.73 -13.30
N LEU A 33 28.51 -55.14 -14.04
CA LEU A 33 27.91 -55.63 -15.31
C LEU A 33 27.05 -56.91 -15.34
N PHE A 34 26.26 -57.00 -16.43
CA PHE A 34 25.20 -57.95 -16.85
C PHE A 34 23.77 -57.51 -16.47
N SER A 35 22.82 -57.17 -17.37
CA SER A 35 22.53 -57.46 -18.79
C SER A 35 21.66 -58.70 -19.06
N ILE A 36 20.55 -58.45 -19.79
CA ILE A 36 19.74 -59.38 -20.64
C ILE A 36 18.67 -60.31 -19.99
N ASN A 37 17.42 -59.95 -20.31
CA ASN A 37 16.25 -60.77 -20.73
C ASN A 37 15.54 -61.85 -19.87
N SER A 38 14.21 -61.75 -19.98
CA SER A 38 13.24 -62.79 -20.36
C SER A 38 12.38 -63.53 -19.32
N ASN A 39 11.08 -63.23 -19.42
CA ASN A 39 9.94 -64.14 -19.63
C ASN A 39 9.21 -64.86 -18.48
N ASN A 40 7.88 -64.87 -18.64
CA ASN A 40 6.88 -65.86 -18.19
C ASN A 40 6.61 -65.93 -16.66
N SER A 41 5.45 -66.37 -16.14
CA SER A 41 4.11 -66.77 -16.66
C SER A 41 3.17 -66.99 -15.45
N SER A 42 1.83 -66.88 -15.47
CA SER A 42 0.81 -66.39 -16.42
C SER A 42 -0.55 -66.33 -15.68
N ASN A 43 -1.68 -66.34 -16.41
CA ASN A 43 -3.08 -66.58 -15.96
C ASN A 43 -3.79 -65.35 -15.37
N ASN A 44 -5.06 -65.01 -15.64
CA ASN A 44 -6.16 -65.41 -16.54
C ASN A 44 -7.36 -64.54 -16.04
N SER A 45 -8.44 -64.19 -16.76
CA SER A 45 -8.89 -64.52 -18.13
C SER A 45 -10.19 -63.75 -18.46
N HIS A 46 -10.40 -63.40 -19.75
CA HIS A 46 -11.70 -63.22 -20.47
C HIS A 46 -12.69 -62.11 -19.99
N SER A 47 -13.54 -61.48 -20.81
CA SER A 47 -13.89 -61.57 -22.26
C SER A 47 -14.84 -60.40 -22.64
N ASP A 48 -15.10 -59.95 -23.87
CA ASP A 48 -14.46 -59.96 -25.22
C ASP A 48 -15.31 -59.02 -26.16
N THR A 49 -15.22 -59.09 -27.50
CA THR A 49 -15.90 -58.25 -28.56
C THR A 49 -15.31 -56.83 -28.73
N THR A 50 -14.58 -56.41 -29.78
CA THR A 50 -14.40 -56.82 -31.20
C THR A 50 -15.57 -56.40 -32.12
N ILE A 51 -15.40 -55.46 -33.08
CA ILE A 51 -15.12 -55.66 -34.53
C ILE A 51 -14.91 -54.27 -35.24
N ALA A 52 -14.32 -54.11 -36.45
CA ALA A 52 -12.95 -54.38 -36.91
C ALA A 52 -12.71 -54.06 -38.43
N ILE A 53 -11.74 -53.16 -38.76
CA ILE A 53 -10.93 -53.03 -40.03
C ILE A 53 -11.63 -52.86 -41.43
N PRO A 54 -10.95 -52.71 -42.62
CA PRO A 54 -9.57 -52.25 -43.01
C PRO A 54 -9.45 -51.39 -44.34
N ILE A 55 -8.21 -51.22 -44.86
CA ILE A 55 -7.72 -50.93 -46.27
C ILE A 55 -8.01 -49.53 -46.94
N THR A 56 -7.30 -48.95 -47.95
CA THR A 56 -6.12 -49.31 -48.82
C THR A 56 -5.36 -48.07 -49.40
N GLU A 57 -4.21 -48.35 -50.04
CA GLU A 57 -3.39 -47.63 -51.06
C GLU A 57 -4.03 -46.55 -51.99
N GLN A 58 -3.23 -45.61 -52.55
CA GLN A 58 -2.78 -45.60 -53.98
C GLN A 58 -2.00 -44.34 -54.47
N GLN A 59 -1.01 -44.59 -55.35
CA GLN A 59 -0.51 -43.86 -56.56
C GLN A 59 -0.39 -42.31 -56.58
N GLU A 60 0.73 -41.66 -56.96
CA GLU A 60 1.62 -41.73 -58.15
C GLU A 60 1.12 -40.95 -59.41
N HIS A 61 1.77 -39.83 -59.77
CA HIS A 61 2.19 -39.42 -61.15
C HIS A 61 2.78 -37.98 -61.18
N LYS A 62 4.08 -37.80 -61.55
CA LYS A 62 4.65 -37.47 -62.89
C LYS A 62 4.59 -35.96 -63.27
N LYS A 63 5.73 -35.25 -63.33
CA LYS A 63 6.65 -35.00 -64.49
C LYS A 63 6.45 -33.56 -65.05
N ASP A 64 7.40 -32.85 -65.68
CA ASP A 64 8.79 -33.16 -66.10
C ASP A 64 9.68 -31.89 -66.14
N THR A 65 10.98 -32.11 -65.93
CA THR A 65 12.21 -31.39 -66.37
C THR A 65 12.17 -30.06 -67.18
N SER A 66 13.13 -29.15 -66.88
CA SER A 66 14.28 -28.89 -67.79
C SER A 66 15.45 -28.14 -67.11
N TYR A 67 16.69 -28.46 -67.53
CA TYR A 67 17.98 -27.84 -67.16
C TYR A 67 18.60 -27.17 -68.41
N ILE A 68 19.60 -26.29 -68.22
CA ILE A 68 20.79 -25.94 -69.07
C ILE A 68 21.24 -24.50 -68.70
N ALA A 69 22.32 -24.33 -67.93
CA ALA A 69 23.72 -24.06 -68.34
C ALA A 69 24.03 -22.55 -68.53
N GLU A 70 24.80 -21.92 -67.64
CA GLU A 70 26.27 -21.70 -67.68
C GLU A 70 26.74 -20.50 -68.53
N SER A 71 27.32 -19.49 -67.85
CA SER A 71 28.50 -18.74 -68.32
C SER A 71 29.21 -18.07 -67.14
N SER A 72 30.54 -18.10 -67.13
CA SER A 72 31.42 -17.74 -66.00
C SER A 72 32.08 -16.35 -66.12
N ASP A 73 33.02 -16.08 -65.19
CA ASP A 73 34.05 -15.01 -65.19
C ASP A 73 33.60 -13.62 -64.65
N HIS A 74 34.35 -12.90 -63.79
CA HIS A 74 35.73 -13.04 -63.22
C HIS A 74 35.85 -12.05 -62.00
N MET A 75 36.79 -12.05 -61.02
CA MET A 75 37.91 -12.94 -60.63
C MET A 75 38.43 -12.60 -59.19
N LYS A 76 38.57 -13.59 -58.27
CA LYS A 76 39.42 -13.61 -57.02
C LYS A 76 39.06 -12.66 -55.84
N SER A 77 39.37 -12.97 -54.56
CA SER A 77 40.38 -13.90 -54.02
C SER A 77 39.92 -14.71 -52.79
N SER A 78 40.72 -15.72 -52.41
CA SER A 78 40.45 -16.75 -51.39
C SER A 78 41.50 -16.73 -50.27
N ILE A 79 41.17 -17.25 -49.08
CA ILE A 79 41.87 -18.35 -48.36
C ILE A 79 41.15 -18.64 -47.03
N SER A 80 41.21 -19.90 -46.58
CA SER A 80 40.47 -20.45 -45.43
C SER A 80 41.42 -20.91 -44.30
N PRO A 81 41.01 -21.77 -43.34
CA PRO A 81 40.93 -21.48 -41.90
C PRO A 81 42.09 -22.09 -41.07
N PRO A 82 42.05 -22.01 -39.73
CA PRO A 82 42.75 -22.97 -38.86
C PRO A 82 41.83 -23.79 -37.94
N LYS A 83 42.36 -24.93 -37.47
CA LYS A 83 41.78 -25.87 -36.49
C LYS A 83 42.65 -25.95 -35.22
N TYR A 84 42.01 -26.28 -34.09
CA TYR A 84 42.49 -27.01 -32.89
C TYR A 84 44.01 -27.29 -32.67
N ASP A 85 44.52 -26.87 -31.48
CA ASP A 85 45.27 -27.61 -30.41
C ASP A 85 46.49 -28.52 -30.75
N PRO A 86 47.41 -28.92 -29.80
CA PRO A 86 47.51 -28.62 -28.35
C PRO A 86 48.96 -28.41 -27.75
N PHE A 87 49.03 -28.07 -26.43
CA PHE A 87 50.02 -28.44 -25.37
C PHE A 87 51.57 -28.22 -25.45
N SER A 88 52.17 -28.12 -24.23
CA SER A 88 53.57 -28.38 -23.79
C SER A 88 54.68 -27.34 -24.11
N GLU A 89 55.75 -27.12 -23.30
CA GLU A 89 56.16 -27.49 -21.91
C GLU A 89 57.36 -26.56 -21.50
N SER A 90 57.37 -25.91 -20.33
CA SER A 90 57.98 -26.28 -19.02
C SER A 90 59.53 -26.21 -18.88
N SER A 91 59.99 -25.35 -17.97
CA SER A 91 61.20 -25.46 -17.13
C SER A 91 61.08 -24.33 -16.07
N GLU A 92 60.68 -24.55 -14.81
CA GLU A 92 61.44 -25.22 -13.71
C GLU A 92 62.85 -24.58 -13.59
N GLU A 93 63.24 -23.91 -12.50
CA GLU A 93 63.37 -24.38 -11.10
C GLU A 93 63.61 -23.20 -10.12
N TYR A 94 63.32 -23.42 -8.81
CA TYR A 94 64.00 -22.97 -7.54
C TYR A 94 64.70 -21.58 -7.43
N ASP A 95 64.78 -20.88 -6.27
CA ASP A 95 64.37 -21.14 -4.88
C ASP A 95 64.27 -19.81 -4.07
N ASP A 96 64.03 -19.92 -2.76
CA ASP A 96 63.72 -18.87 -1.76
C ASP A 96 64.72 -17.70 -1.53
N ASP A 97 64.13 -16.62 -1.00
CA ASP A 97 64.57 -15.72 0.09
C ASP A 97 65.66 -14.61 -0.01
N ASP A 98 65.38 -13.60 0.82
CA ASP A 98 66.23 -12.60 1.51
C ASP A 98 66.67 -11.25 0.89
N GLU A 99 66.06 -10.20 1.48
CA GLU A 99 66.67 -9.01 2.10
C GLU A 99 67.17 -7.78 1.28
N GLU A 100 66.44 -6.67 1.53
CA GLU A 100 66.94 -5.39 2.07
C GLU A 100 67.62 -4.28 1.21
N ILE A 101 67.11 -3.06 1.47
CA ILE A 101 67.86 -1.82 1.86
C ILE A 101 68.23 -0.71 0.82
N VAL A 102 67.54 0.44 0.99
CA VAL A 102 68.05 1.83 1.20
C VAL A 102 68.35 2.76 0.01
N ASP A 103 67.43 3.73 -0.12
CA ASP A 103 67.57 5.21 -0.04
C ASP A 103 68.48 6.05 -0.96
N HIS A 104 68.13 7.35 -0.92
CA HIS A 104 68.89 8.56 -1.26
C HIS A 104 69.03 8.92 -2.75
N GLU A 105 68.89 10.18 -3.17
CA GLU A 105 68.32 11.41 -2.57
C GLU A 105 68.29 12.53 -3.66
N VAL A 106 67.84 13.76 -3.33
CA VAL A 106 68.32 15.05 -3.92
C VAL A 106 67.97 15.33 -5.41
N GLU A 107 67.58 16.53 -5.88
CA GLU A 107 67.04 17.80 -5.32
C GLU A 107 66.55 18.64 -6.55
N GLU A 108 65.61 19.58 -6.33
CA GLU A 108 65.61 21.03 -6.70
C GLU A 108 66.19 21.51 -8.09
N GLU A 109 65.81 22.65 -8.70
CA GLU A 109 65.08 23.86 -8.26
C GLU A 109 64.55 24.72 -9.45
N ASP A 110 63.74 25.75 -9.12
CA ASP A 110 63.72 27.12 -9.69
C ASP A 110 62.92 27.64 -10.93
N GLY A 111 62.24 28.79 -10.70
CA GLY A 111 61.94 29.87 -11.67
C GLY A 111 60.45 30.15 -12.01
N LEU A 112 59.59 30.72 -11.14
CA LEU A 112 59.35 32.16 -10.81
C LEU A 112 58.80 33.05 -11.95
N ASP A 113 57.87 34.02 -11.79
CA ASP A 113 56.82 34.37 -10.79
C ASP A 113 55.87 35.47 -11.39
N ASP A 114 54.93 36.03 -10.61
CA ASP A 114 53.93 37.10 -10.86
C ASP A 114 52.68 36.68 -11.69
N GLY A 115 51.41 36.73 -11.23
CA GLY A 115 50.76 37.45 -10.10
C GLY A 115 49.76 38.49 -10.66
N LEU A 116 48.47 38.60 -10.31
CA LEU A 116 47.66 38.08 -9.20
C LEU A 116 46.15 38.20 -9.59
N ILE A 117 45.31 37.23 -9.20
CA ILE A 117 44.05 37.37 -8.40
C ILE A 117 43.23 36.06 -8.48
N GLN A 118 42.82 35.60 -7.30
CA GLN A 118 42.10 34.36 -7.04
C GLN A 118 40.58 34.53 -7.21
N GLN A 119 39.86 33.47 -7.64
CA GLN A 119 38.76 32.93 -6.82
C GLN A 119 38.31 31.49 -7.20
N VAL A 120 38.51 30.56 -6.25
CA VAL A 120 37.56 29.48 -5.86
C VAL A 120 37.12 28.44 -6.91
N GLN A 121 37.76 27.26 -6.92
CA GLN A 121 37.14 25.95 -6.55
C GLN A 121 38.05 24.73 -6.80
N LYS A 122 38.49 24.08 -5.72
CA LYS A 122 38.84 22.64 -5.69
C LYS A 122 38.57 22.08 -4.30
N THR A 123 37.53 21.26 -4.19
CA THR A 123 37.33 20.33 -3.07
C THR A 123 36.47 19.17 -3.55
N HIS A 124 37.13 18.10 -3.98
CA HIS A 124 36.48 16.84 -4.31
C HIS A 124 37.45 15.70 -4.00
N LEU A 125 36.89 14.52 -3.69
CA LEU A 125 37.56 13.34 -3.12
C LEU A 125 38.04 13.58 -1.66
N GLN A 126 37.95 12.62 -0.73
CA GLN A 126 37.43 11.25 -0.81
C GLN A 126 36.98 10.79 0.58
N TYR A 127 35.88 10.02 0.67
CA TYR A 127 35.50 9.31 1.89
C TYR A 127 35.59 7.80 1.63
N THR A 128 36.60 7.15 2.20
CA THR A 128 36.63 5.68 2.31
C THR A 128 37.32 5.25 3.60
N LYS A 129 36.55 4.51 4.41
CA LYS A 129 36.93 3.35 5.22
C LYS A 129 37.92 3.47 6.39
N LEU A 130 37.39 2.93 7.50
CA LEU A 130 37.98 2.04 8.50
C LEU A 130 38.47 2.65 9.81
N GLU A 131 37.67 2.38 10.84
CA GLU A 131 38.10 2.33 12.24
C GLU A 131 38.85 1.02 12.49
N GLU A 132 39.99 1.08 13.17
CA GLU A 132 40.33 0.03 14.15
C GLU A 132 41.17 0.62 15.30
N SER A 133 41.10 -0.04 16.46
CA SER A 133 41.46 0.53 17.77
C SER A 133 42.94 0.37 18.15
N ARG A 134 43.45 1.27 19.02
CA ARG A 134 44.01 0.93 20.35
C ARG A 134 44.45 2.13 21.20
N SER A 135 44.25 2.02 22.52
CA SER A 135 44.80 2.88 23.61
C SER A 135 46.24 2.40 23.99
N PRO A 136 46.99 2.88 25.03
CA PRO A 136 46.58 3.49 26.33
C PRO A 136 47.47 4.69 26.86
N SER A 137 46.96 5.71 27.58
CA SER A 137 46.79 5.88 29.06
C SER A 137 47.90 6.63 29.87
N VAL A 138 47.47 7.37 30.93
CA VAL A 138 48.15 7.70 32.22
C VAL A 138 48.62 9.16 32.52
N HIS A 139 48.13 9.67 33.68
CA HIS A 139 48.56 10.82 34.53
C HIS A 139 48.43 12.28 34.01
N ALA A 140 48.24 13.33 34.84
CA ALA A 140 48.34 13.47 36.31
C ALA A 140 47.25 14.40 36.96
N GLN A 141 47.22 14.48 38.31
CA GLN A 141 46.39 15.38 39.14
C GLN A 141 47.21 16.50 39.82
N VAL A 142 46.53 17.56 40.34
CA VAL A 142 46.85 18.51 41.47
C VAL A 142 46.17 19.88 41.16
N ILE A 143 45.12 20.39 41.84
CA ILE A 143 45.02 21.01 43.20
C ILE A 143 45.80 22.37 43.25
N GLN A 144 45.29 23.59 43.58
CA GLN A 144 44.24 24.05 44.53
C GLN A 144 43.70 25.50 44.24
N ASP A 145 42.40 25.74 44.51
CA ASP A 145 41.75 26.89 45.22
C ASP A 145 41.86 28.40 44.86
N LYS A 146 40.74 29.05 44.47
CA LYS A 146 39.79 29.82 45.35
C LYS A 146 38.70 30.68 44.63
N ASN A 147 37.61 30.96 45.35
CA ASN A 147 36.57 32.01 45.16
C ASN A 147 35.36 31.84 44.18
N SER A 148 34.31 31.18 44.69
CA SER A 148 32.92 31.69 44.83
C SER A 148 32.21 32.51 43.71
N LYS A 149 31.24 31.86 43.04
CA LYS A 149 29.80 32.26 42.97
C LYS A 149 28.93 31.20 42.26
N LYS A 150 27.64 31.11 42.64
CA LYS A 150 26.66 30.14 42.08
C LYS A 150 26.09 30.63 40.73
N PRO A 151 25.81 29.76 39.75
CA PRO A 151 25.02 30.10 38.56
C PRO A 151 23.50 30.18 38.86
N PRO A 152 22.72 30.97 38.10
CA PRO A 152 21.29 31.20 38.34
C PRO A 152 20.35 30.13 37.75
N PRO A 153 19.10 30.02 38.23
CA PRO A 153 18.09 29.07 37.75
C PRO A 153 17.36 29.55 36.45
N PRO A 154 16.73 28.62 35.69
CA PRO A 154 16.01 28.94 34.45
C PRO A 154 14.64 29.62 34.68
N PRO A 155 14.11 30.37 33.69
CA PRO A 155 12.95 31.25 33.85
C PRO A 155 11.57 30.54 33.78
N PRO A 156 10.51 31.14 34.37
CA PRO A 156 9.17 30.54 34.47
C PRO A 156 8.27 30.73 33.23
N PRO A 157 7.22 29.91 33.06
CA PRO A 157 6.28 30.00 31.93
C PRO A 157 5.22 31.10 32.11
N SER A 158 4.99 31.90 31.07
CA SER A 158 4.08 33.06 31.12
C SER A 158 2.61 32.73 30.78
N ARG A 159 1.68 33.34 31.52
CA ARG A 159 0.23 33.31 31.24
C ARG A 159 -0.31 34.71 30.91
N LYS A 160 -0.55 34.92 29.60
CA LYS A 160 -1.69 35.62 28.95
C LYS A 160 -2.14 37.07 29.31
N TYR A 161 -2.70 37.69 28.26
CA TYR A 161 -3.78 38.71 28.17
C TYR A 161 -3.46 40.22 28.06
N HIS A 162 -3.57 40.69 26.80
CA HIS A 162 -4.37 41.83 26.30
C HIS A 162 -4.28 43.28 26.83
N SER A 163 -4.30 44.16 25.82
CA SER A 163 -5.06 45.43 25.70
C SER A 163 -4.39 46.75 26.10
N SER A 164 -4.68 47.76 25.28
CA SER A 164 -4.26 49.15 25.45
C SER A 164 -5.27 50.10 24.78
N VAL A 165 -6.11 50.80 25.56
CA VAL A 165 -6.71 52.09 25.17
C VAL A 165 -6.89 52.96 26.42
N ARG A 166 -6.29 54.16 26.36
CA ARG A 166 -6.53 55.44 27.08
C ARG A 166 -6.81 55.48 28.59
N THR A 167 -6.06 56.40 29.19
CA THR A 167 -6.22 57.06 30.50
C THR A 167 -7.53 57.85 30.66
N VAL A 168 -8.05 57.92 31.90
CA VAL A 168 -8.16 59.11 32.79
C VAL A 168 -8.60 58.61 34.20
N SER A 169 -8.19 59.30 35.27
CA SER A 169 -8.32 58.94 36.70
C SER A 169 -9.39 59.80 37.43
N PRO A 170 -9.54 59.76 38.78
CA PRO A 170 -9.94 58.64 39.66
C PRO A 170 -11.04 59.02 40.72
N ASN A 171 -11.63 58.03 41.43
CA ASN A 171 -11.70 57.95 42.92
C ASN A 171 -12.83 57.03 43.50
N GLN A 172 -12.48 56.25 44.54
CA GLN A 172 -13.18 55.98 45.84
C GLN A 172 -14.70 55.58 45.85
N SER A 173 -15.23 54.71 46.73
CA SER A 173 -14.69 53.90 47.85
C SER A 173 -15.68 52.78 48.33
N SER A 174 -15.19 51.88 49.20
CA SER A 174 -15.86 50.99 50.21
C SER A 174 -17.27 51.38 50.75
N LEU A 175 -18.15 50.52 51.34
CA LEU A 175 -18.19 49.12 51.83
C LEU A 175 -19.72 48.73 52.11
N PRO A 176 -20.09 47.55 52.69
CA PRO A 176 -21.47 46.95 52.71
C PRO A 176 -22.06 46.86 54.16
N PRO A 177 -22.81 45.82 54.66
CA PRO A 177 -23.63 44.72 54.08
C PRO A 177 -24.98 44.36 54.82
N GLN A 178 -25.66 43.26 54.38
CA GLN A 178 -26.49 42.29 55.17
C GLN A 178 -27.88 42.73 55.73
N VAL A 179 -28.93 41.89 55.99
CA VAL A 179 -29.41 40.49 55.68
C VAL A 179 -30.79 40.30 56.41
N PRO A 180 -31.64 39.24 56.27
CA PRO A 180 -32.21 38.50 55.12
C PRO A 180 -33.79 38.42 55.16
N PHE A 181 -34.45 37.59 54.34
CA PHE A 181 -35.31 36.44 54.76
C PHE A 181 -36.00 35.74 53.56
N GLN A 182 -36.51 34.53 53.79
CA GLN A 182 -37.16 33.56 52.88
C GLN A 182 -38.59 33.23 53.40
N PRO A 183 -39.43 32.36 52.77
CA PRO A 183 -39.48 31.81 51.39
C PRO A 183 -40.92 31.75 50.77
N SER A 184 -41.08 30.98 49.67
CA SER A 184 -42.31 30.28 49.19
C SER A 184 -43.35 31.06 48.33
N VAL A 185 -44.22 30.47 47.48
CA VAL A 185 -44.27 29.19 46.70
C VAL A 185 -45.33 29.33 45.55
N ASN A 186 -45.02 28.88 44.32
CA ASN A 186 -45.90 28.36 43.24
C ASN A 186 -47.17 29.06 42.64
N MET A 187 -47.20 29.03 41.28
CA MET A 187 -48.26 28.49 40.37
C MET A 187 -49.37 29.36 39.68
N ILE A 188 -49.47 29.18 38.34
CA ILE A 188 -50.70 29.12 37.48
C ILE A 188 -51.29 30.53 37.05
N PRO A 189 -52.03 30.71 35.91
CA PRO A 189 -51.58 31.57 34.78
C PRO A 189 -52.74 32.42 34.13
N VAL A 190 -52.83 32.47 32.78
CA VAL A 190 -54.01 32.78 31.89
C VAL A 190 -54.12 34.18 31.21
N ASN A 191 -53.81 34.16 29.90
CA ASN A 191 -54.50 34.74 28.72
C ASN A 191 -54.81 36.25 28.49
N LYS A 192 -54.71 36.56 27.18
CA LYS A 192 -55.40 37.57 26.34
C LYS A 192 -55.05 39.06 26.54
N SER A 193 -55.12 39.91 25.52
CA SER A 193 -54.92 39.75 24.06
C SER A 193 -54.80 41.15 23.41
N ASP A 194 -54.40 41.18 22.13
CA ASP A 194 -54.70 42.20 21.12
C ASP A 194 -53.89 43.53 21.02
N VAL A 195 -53.05 43.55 19.98
CA VAL A 195 -52.88 44.59 18.93
C VAL A 195 -52.07 45.88 19.20
N ALA A 196 -50.76 45.79 18.85
CA ALA A 196 -49.94 46.72 18.02
C ALA A 196 -49.73 48.21 18.41
N PRO A 197 -48.80 48.97 17.77
CA PRO A 197 -47.56 48.69 16.99
C PRO A 197 -46.33 49.33 17.72
N PRO A 198 -45.22 49.86 17.13
CA PRO A 198 -44.57 49.72 15.81
C PRO A 198 -43.05 49.33 15.88
N LEU A 199 -42.33 49.44 14.75
CA LEU A 199 -40.92 49.07 14.50
C LEU A 199 -39.85 49.96 15.16
N LEU A 200 -38.70 49.36 15.56
CA LEU A 200 -37.43 50.02 15.89
C LEU A 200 -36.20 49.11 15.54
N PRO A 201 -34.94 49.63 15.51
CA PRO A 201 -33.92 49.31 14.48
C PRO A 201 -32.97 48.10 14.78
N PRO A 202 -32.10 47.68 13.82
CA PRO A 202 -31.35 46.43 13.93
C PRO A 202 -30.19 46.46 14.94
N ARG A 203 -29.94 45.30 15.56
CA ARG A 203 -28.88 45.08 16.56
C ARG A 203 -27.54 44.70 15.89
N PRO A 204 -26.39 45.24 16.34
CA PRO A 204 -25.09 45.04 15.67
C PRO A 204 -24.52 43.62 15.78
N ALA A 205 -23.61 43.30 14.84
CA ALA A 205 -23.05 41.97 14.62
C ALA A 205 -22.04 41.51 15.69
N ILE A 206 -21.95 40.19 15.88
CA ILE A 206 -20.98 39.52 16.76
C ILE A 206 -19.73 39.17 15.93
N PRO A 207 -18.49 39.39 16.42
CA PRO A 207 -17.27 39.07 15.68
C PRO A 207 -17.10 37.56 15.42
N GLN A 208 -16.69 37.20 14.20
CA GLN A 208 -16.29 35.82 13.87
C GLN A 208 -14.89 35.52 14.42
N LEU A 209 -14.72 34.31 14.98
CA LEU A 209 -13.41 33.77 15.35
C LEU A 209 -12.81 32.99 14.17
N PRO A 210 -11.47 32.96 14.00
CA PRO A 210 -10.82 32.25 12.90
C PRO A 210 -11.01 30.72 13.00
N PRO A 211 -10.97 30.00 11.86
CA PRO A 211 -11.22 28.57 11.82
C PRO A 211 -10.12 27.76 12.54
N ARG A 212 -10.52 26.77 13.33
CA ARG A 212 -9.59 25.79 13.90
C ARG A 212 -9.05 24.84 12.82
N PRO A 213 -7.78 24.39 12.91
CA PRO A 213 -7.30 23.28 12.09
C PRO A 213 -8.12 22.01 12.40
N SER A 214 -8.45 21.26 11.35
CA SER A 214 -9.31 20.08 11.42
C SER A 214 -8.61 18.91 12.13
N GLN A 215 -9.30 18.35 13.13
CA GLN A 215 -8.95 17.04 13.67
C GLN A 215 -9.26 15.93 12.66
N SER A 216 -8.52 14.81 12.75
CA SER A 216 -8.47 13.69 11.80
C SER A 216 -9.82 13.26 11.21
N THR A 217 -9.88 13.13 9.89
CA THR A 217 -11.06 12.71 9.09
C THR A 217 -11.69 11.39 9.56
N LEU A 218 -10.89 10.47 10.12
CA LEU A 218 -11.31 9.20 10.73
C LEU A 218 -12.48 9.35 11.71
N ALA A 219 -12.47 10.38 12.57
CA ALA A 219 -13.54 10.57 13.56
C ALA A 219 -14.87 11.02 12.91
N ARG A 220 -14.81 11.71 11.77
CA ARG A 220 -15.99 12.33 11.14
C ARG A 220 -16.77 11.32 10.30
N ALA A 221 -16.09 10.41 9.60
CA ALA A 221 -16.74 9.35 8.84
C ALA A 221 -17.60 8.41 9.73
N HIS A 222 -17.09 8.04 10.91
CA HIS A 222 -17.82 7.16 11.82
C HIS A 222 -18.99 7.83 12.58
N THR A 223 -19.01 9.17 12.67
CA THR A 223 -20.08 9.89 13.41
C THR A 223 -21.38 10.02 12.60
N ILE A 224 -21.30 10.03 11.27
CA ILE A 224 -22.48 10.17 10.40
C ILE A 224 -23.31 8.87 10.36
N ALA A 225 -22.64 7.71 10.40
CA ALA A 225 -23.31 6.40 10.39
C ALA A 225 -24.09 6.08 11.67
N SER A 226 -23.80 6.73 12.81
CA SER A 226 -24.41 6.39 14.10
C SER A 226 -25.69 7.17 14.44
N GLN A 227 -26.06 8.19 13.68
CA GLN A 227 -27.20 9.06 14.00
C GLN A 227 -28.54 8.69 13.33
N GLN A 228 -28.58 7.75 12.36
CA GLN A 228 -29.81 7.44 11.62
C GLN A 228 -30.75 6.40 12.27
N HIS A 229 -30.40 5.82 13.41
CA HIS A 229 -31.29 4.89 14.13
C HIS A 229 -31.35 5.18 15.63
N HIS A 230 -32.20 6.13 16.04
CA HIS A 230 -32.79 6.18 17.39
C HIS A 230 -34.03 7.11 17.39
N GLN A 231 -35.24 6.55 17.22
CA GLN A 231 -36.49 7.16 17.71
C GLN A 231 -37.64 6.14 17.83
N GLN A 232 -38.01 5.87 19.09
CA GLN A 232 -39.35 5.58 19.64
C GLN A 232 -40.32 4.63 18.89
N GLN A 233 -40.63 3.49 19.51
CA GLN A 233 -41.82 2.68 19.22
C GLN A 233 -43.03 3.14 20.05
N PRO A 234 -44.24 3.22 19.46
CA PRO A 234 -45.51 3.12 20.17
C PRO A 234 -46.10 1.71 20.06
N ILE A 235 -46.80 1.28 21.11
CA ILE A 235 -47.59 0.03 21.18
C ILE A 235 -48.98 0.30 20.60
N PHE A 236 -49.55 -0.60 19.78
CA PHE A 236 -51.02 -0.70 19.64
C PHE A 236 -51.49 -2.11 19.22
N MET A 237 -52.74 -2.42 19.59
CA MET A 237 -53.44 -3.69 19.38
C MET A 237 -54.29 -3.68 18.09
N ALA A 238 -54.89 -4.82 17.73
CA ALA A 238 -55.47 -5.08 16.41
C ALA A 238 -57.02 -4.92 16.31
N GLU A 239 -57.49 -4.97 15.06
CA GLU A 239 -58.88 -5.15 14.56
C GLU A 239 -59.87 -3.95 14.60
N PRO A 240 -60.91 -3.91 13.72
CA PRO A 240 -60.83 -4.19 12.27
C PRO A 240 -61.62 -3.18 11.37
N GLU A 241 -61.61 -3.49 10.08
CA GLU A 241 -62.09 -2.82 8.85
C GLU A 241 -63.50 -2.18 8.81
N GLN A 242 -63.67 -1.15 7.93
CA GLN A 242 -64.87 -0.96 7.09
C GLN A 242 -64.64 0.01 5.90
N GLU A 243 -65.28 -0.27 4.76
CA GLU A 243 -65.17 0.45 3.47
C GLU A 243 -66.20 1.59 3.30
N VAL A 244 -65.85 2.71 2.60
CA VAL A 244 -66.80 3.55 1.82
C VAL A 244 -66.09 4.22 0.62
N THR A 245 -66.85 4.49 -0.46
CA THR A 245 -66.45 4.80 -1.85
C THR A 245 -66.70 6.26 -2.35
N ILE A 246 -65.87 6.74 -3.31
CA ILE A 246 -66.16 7.74 -4.41
C ILE A 246 -66.41 9.22 -3.93
N ASP A 247 -66.01 10.34 -4.57
CA ASP A 247 -66.03 10.80 -5.98
C ASP A 247 -64.92 11.88 -6.29
N PRO A 248 -64.49 12.10 -7.56
CA PRO A 248 -63.44 13.08 -7.89
C PRO A 248 -63.95 14.34 -8.64
N ARG A 249 -63.65 15.53 -8.10
CA ARG A 249 -63.42 16.81 -8.83
C ARG A 249 -63.18 18.00 -7.87
N ASN A 250 -61.93 18.39 -7.60
CA ASN A 250 -61.41 19.73 -7.95
C ASN A 250 -59.93 19.97 -7.59
N THR A 251 -59.33 20.86 -8.40
CA THR A 251 -58.01 21.51 -8.36
C THR A 251 -57.37 21.84 -7.00
N GLY A 252 -56.04 21.69 -6.89
CA GLY A 252 -55.21 22.45 -5.94
C GLY A 252 -53.83 21.86 -5.64
N LEU A 253 -52.74 22.61 -5.85
CA LEU A 253 -51.39 22.17 -5.47
C LEU A 253 -51.28 21.99 -3.94
N LYS A 254 -50.73 20.85 -3.50
CA LYS A 254 -49.91 20.72 -2.28
C LYS A 254 -49.05 19.46 -2.33
N ARG A 255 -47.87 19.53 -1.71
CA ARG A 255 -46.94 18.41 -1.55
C ARG A 255 -47.63 17.22 -0.87
N ALA A 256 -47.48 16.03 -1.43
CA ALA A 256 -47.78 14.78 -0.75
C ALA A 256 -46.50 13.93 -0.67
N ASN A 257 -46.13 13.52 0.54
CA ASN A 257 -45.21 12.40 0.72
C ASN A 257 -45.99 11.13 0.38
N THR A 258 -45.62 10.42 -0.68
CA THR A 258 -46.17 9.11 -0.98
C THR A 258 -45.11 8.04 -0.72
N ALA A 259 -45.12 7.50 0.50
CA ALA A 259 -44.40 6.27 0.81
C ALA A 259 -45.12 5.11 0.10
N ILE A 260 -44.70 4.79 -1.12
CA ILE A 260 -45.17 3.60 -1.81
C ILE A 260 -44.59 2.39 -1.07
N MET A 261 -45.42 1.66 -0.33
CA MET A 261 -45.11 0.31 0.12
C MET A 261 -45.07 -0.61 -1.10
N THR A 262 -43.95 -0.59 -1.82
CA THR A 262 -43.61 -1.69 -2.71
C THR A 262 -43.33 -2.91 -1.83
N THR A 263 -44.02 -4.00 -2.12
CA THR A 263 -43.61 -5.33 -1.68
C THR A 263 -42.13 -5.51 -1.99
N LYS A 264 -41.35 -6.05 -1.05
CA LYS A 264 -39.91 -6.24 -1.21
C LYS A 264 -39.61 -7.21 -2.35
N ARG A 265 -39.58 -6.71 -3.59
CA ARG A 265 -38.97 -7.37 -4.73
C ARG A 265 -37.52 -7.64 -4.35
N ALA A 266 -37.08 -8.90 -4.46
CA ALA A 266 -35.67 -9.22 -4.36
C ALA A 266 -34.94 -8.41 -5.44
N MET A 267 -33.97 -7.59 -5.03
CA MET A 267 -33.17 -6.77 -5.95
C MET A 267 -32.56 -7.68 -7.02
N SER A 268 -32.62 -7.25 -8.28
CA SER A 268 -31.88 -7.91 -9.34
C SER A 268 -30.38 -7.89 -9.01
N ARG A 269 -29.63 -8.86 -9.56
CA ARG A 269 -28.18 -8.94 -9.35
C ARG A 269 -27.48 -7.61 -9.72
N SER A 270 -27.96 -6.94 -10.75
CA SER A 270 -27.60 -5.57 -11.19
C SER A 270 -27.92 -4.48 -10.15
N GLU A 271 -29.12 -4.45 -9.56
CA GLU A 271 -29.47 -3.46 -8.52
C GLU A 271 -28.69 -3.68 -7.22
N LEU A 272 -28.36 -4.94 -6.91
CA LEU A 272 -27.47 -5.29 -5.81
C LEU A 272 -26.07 -4.69 -6.07
N PHE A 273 -25.51 -4.86 -7.27
CA PHE A 273 -24.22 -4.27 -7.65
C PHE A 273 -24.20 -2.73 -7.62
N MET A 274 -25.30 -2.05 -7.93
CA MET A 274 -25.38 -0.58 -7.81
C MET A 274 -25.41 -0.07 -6.36
N THR A 275 -25.65 -0.94 -5.38
CA THR A 275 -25.76 -0.59 -3.95
C THR A 275 -24.65 -1.21 -3.08
N THR A 276 -24.03 -2.31 -3.49
CA THR A 276 -22.80 -2.82 -2.89
C THR A 276 -21.59 -2.08 -3.44
N SER A 277 -20.89 -1.32 -2.61
CA SER A 277 -19.60 -0.76 -3.01
C SER A 277 -18.61 -1.90 -3.26
N VAL A 278 -18.15 -2.02 -4.51
CA VAL A 278 -17.11 -2.98 -4.89
C VAL A 278 -15.77 -2.36 -4.49
N TYR A 279 -14.97 -3.13 -3.75
CA TYR A 279 -13.64 -2.74 -3.30
C TYR A 279 -12.60 -3.44 -4.15
N PRO A 280 -11.47 -2.79 -4.46
CA PRO A 280 -10.40 -3.43 -5.18
C PRO A 280 -9.88 -4.71 -4.48
N ASP A 281 -9.39 -5.66 -5.27
CA ASP A 281 -8.69 -6.82 -4.71
C ASP A 281 -7.24 -6.47 -4.37
N PHE A 282 -6.89 -6.62 -3.09
CA PHE A 282 -5.53 -6.39 -2.58
C PHE A 282 -4.69 -7.67 -2.53
N SER A 283 -5.23 -8.84 -2.93
CA SER A 283 -4.58 -10.14 -2.72
C SER A 283 -3.18 -10.27 -3.37
N GLN A 284 -2.92 -9.53 -4.45
CA GLN A 284 -1.64 -9.52 -5.18
C GLN A 284 -0.89 -8.18 -5.12
N ALA A 285 -1.33 -7.24 -4.27
CA ALA A 285 -0.83 -5.87 -4.26
C ALA A 285 0.63 -5.78 -3.76
N SER A 286 1.52 -5.30 -4.61
CA SER A 286 2.95 -5.20 -4.32
C SER A 286 3.38 -3.87 -3.68
N ARG A 287 4.41 -3.90 -2.83
CA ARG A 287 4.82 -2.73 -2.01
C ARG A 287 6.11 -2.04 -2.42
N ASN A 288 6.94 -2.69 -3.24
CA ASN A 288 8.09 -2.06 -3.88
C ASN A 288 7.64 -0.90 -4.79
N PRO A 289 8.19 0.32 -4.65
CA PRO A 289 7.92 1.40 -5.60
C PRO A 289 8.44 1.03 -7.01
N PRO A 290 7.73 1.38 -8.08
CA PRO A 290 8.19 1.13 -9.45
C PRO A 290 9.24 2.19 -9.85
N PHE A 291 10.52 1.94 -9.54
CA PHE A 291 11.65 2.74 -10.00
C PHE A 291 12.21 2.21 -11.33
N PHE A 292 12.88 3.06 -12.10
CA PHE A 292 13.75 2.59 -13.18
C PHE A 292 15.06 2.03 -12.60
N ILE A 293 15.63 1.01 -13.24
CA ILE A 293 16.83 0.29 -12.78
C ILE A 293 18.07 1.21 -12.71
N ASP A 294 18.16 2.16 -13.62
CA ASP A 294 19.29 3.09 -13.80
C ASP A 294 19.08 4.47 -13.14
N GLN A 295 18.06 4.60 -12.29
CA GLN A 295 17.72 5.87 -11.63
C GLN A 295 18.42 6.01 -10.28
N GLU A 296 19.48 6.82 -10.24
CA GLU A 296 20.20 7.17 -9.01
C GLU A 296 19.31 7.96 -8.03
N THR A 297 18.63 9.01 -8.53
CA THR A 297 17.82 9.91 -7.69
C THR A 297 16.33 9.53 -7.72
N LYS A 298 15.89 8.83 -6.67
CA LYS A 298 14.51 8.31 -6.55
C LYS A 298 13.44 9.39 -6.31
N ILE A 299 13.76 10.38 -5.47
CA ILE A 299 12.91 11.52 -5.13
C ILE A 299 13.84 12.73 -4.91
N PHE A 300 13.50 13.89 -5.45
CA PHE A 300 14.28 15.12 -5.27
C PHE A 300 13.41 16.30 -4.83
N SER A 301 14.02 17.27 -4.15
CA SER A 301 13.37 18.52 -3.77
C SER A 301 13.57 19.56 -4.86
N THR A 302 12.49 20.22 -5.29
CA THR A 302 12.59 21.32 -6.27
C THR A 302 13.07 22.64 -5.64
N SER A 303 13.42 22.63 -4.34
CA SER A 303 13.75 23.82 -3.54
C SER A 303 12.66 24.90 -3.52
N HIS A 304 11.43 24.56 -3.92
CA HIS A 304 10.25 25.43 -3.82
C HIS A 304 9.62 25.29 -2.44
N LYS A 305 9.02 26.36 -1.90
CA LYS A 305 8.34 26.31 -0.60
C LYS A 305 6.89 25.88 -0.77
N GLY A 306 6.61 24.59 -0.58
CA GLY A 306 5.26 24.03 -0.60
C GLY A 306 4.86 23.43 -1.96
N SER A 307 3.55 23.20 -2.13
CA SER A 307 2.97 22.53 -3.31
C SER A 307 3.29 23.25 -4.62
N LEU A 308 3.66 22.48 -5.64
CA LEU A 308 3.81 22.98 -7.01
C LEU A 308 2.42 23.25 -7.61
N PRO A 309 2.11 24.47 -8.07
CA PRO A 309 0.89 24.74 -8.85
C PRO A 309 1.00 24.19 -10.27
N ALA A 310 2.19 24.22 -10.88
CA ALA A 310 2.41 23.82 -12.27
C ALA A 310 3.62 22.90 -12.41
N LEU A 311 3.41 21.74 -13.03
CA LEU A 311 4.41 20.71 -13.30
C LEU A 311 4.12 20.07 -14.67
N VAL A 312 5.13 19.99 -15.54
CA VAL A 312 5.08 19.19 -16.78
C VAL A 312 6.43 18.47 -16.99
N ALA A 313 6.38 17.38 -17.75
CA ALA A 313 7.56 16.66 -18.21
C ALA A 313 7.42 16.32 -19.68
N THR A 314 8.55 16.24 -20.37
CA THR A 314 8.68 15.70 -21.73
C THR A 314 10.12 15.21 -21.91
N ARG A 315 10.29 14.04 -22.53
CA ARG A 315 11.58 13.40 -22.84
C ARG A 315 12.49 13.31 -21.60
N LYS A 316 13.42 14.26 -21.46
CA LYS A 316 14.44 14.30 -20.40
C LYS A 316 14.32 15.54 -19.52
N ILE A 317 13.28 16.36 -19.69
CA ILE A 317 13.14 17.67 -19.07
C ILE A 317 11.87 17.72 -18.22
N ILE A 318 12.01 18.23 -17.01
CA ILE A 318 10.90 18.59 -16.12
C ILE A 318 10.87 20.11 -16.00
N ILE A 319 9.68 20.71 -16.13
CA ILE A 319 9.48 22.13 -15.87
C ILE A 319 8.56 22.30 -14.66
N THR A 320 9.05 23.05 -13.68
CA THR A 320 8.29 23.42 -12.47
C THR A 320 8.04 24.92 -12.47
N GLY A 321 6.79 25.34 -12.30
CA GLY A 321 6.41 26.74 -12.14
C GLY A 321 5.92 27.03 -10.72
N THR A 322 6.50 28.05 -10.07
CA THR A 322 5.96 28.66 -8.84
C THR A 322 5.94 30.19 -9.00
N HIS A 323 6.77 30.93 -8.27
CA HIS A 323 7.15 32.30 -8.63
C HIS A 323 8.24 32.32 -9.72
N LEU A 324 9.03 31.25 -9.80
CA LEU A 324 10.08 31.05 -10.80
C LEU A 324 9.76 29.84 -11.67
N LEU A 325 10.17 29.89 -12.92
CA LEU A 325 10.16 28.76 -13.84
C LEU A 325 11.54 28.10 -13.83
N ARG A 326 11.60 26.81 -13.46
CA ARG A 326 12.85 26.04 -13.40
C ARG A 326 12.76 24.78 -14.24
N THR A 327 13.81 24.52 -14.99
CA THR A 327 14.06 23.26 -15.69
C THR A 327 14.92 22.34 -14.83
N TRP A 328 14.63 21.04 -14.91
CA TRP A 328 15.37 19.97 -14.25
C TRP A 328 15.60 18.85 -15.26
N ASP A 329 16.74 18.19 -15.17
CA ASP A 329 16.93 16.91 -15.85
C ASP A 329 16.10 15.84 -15.13
N LEU A 330 15.31 15.09 -15.90
CA LEU A 330 14.33 14.15 -15.41
C LEU A 330 14.96 12.91 -14.74
N HIS A 331 16.16 12.54 -15.18
CA HIS A 331 16.85 11.32 -14.76
C HIS A 331 17.63 11.50 -13.46
N THR A 332 18.33 12.63 -13.36
CA THR A 332 19.22 12.96 -12.24
C THR A 332 18.53 13.80 -11.17
N GLY A 333 17.46 14.53 -11.53
CA GLY A 333 16.82 15.53 -10.66
C GLY A 333 17.64 16.81 -10.49
N ILE A 334 18.70 17.01 -11.28
CA ILE A 334 19.59 18.17 -11.21
C ILE A 334 18.91 19.37 -11.91
N PRO A 335 18.91 20.58 -11.31
CA PRO A 335 18.40 21.78 -11.98
C PRO A 335 19.30 22.15 -13.16
N LEU A 336 18.73 22.24 -14.36
CA LEU A 336 19.46 22.59 -15.59
C LEU A 336 19.60 24.11 -15.72
N THR A 337 18.49 24.85 -15.61
CA THR A 337 18.45 26.31 -15.76
C THR A 337 17.19 26.86 -15.07
N THR A 338 17.35 27.95 -14.33
CA THR A 338 16.22 28.82 -13.98
C THR A 338 15.98 29.74 -15.16
N MET A 339 14.79 29.68 -15.79
CA MET A 339 14.51 30.55 -16.94
C MET A 339 14.38 31.98 -16.43
N ALA A 340 15.33 32.82 -16.83
CA ALA A 340 15.39 34.20 -16.42
C ALA A 340 14.42 35.02 -17.27
N ASP A 341 13.34 35.47 -16.64
CA ASP A 341 12.43 36.44 -17.24
C ASP A 341 13.11 37.83 -17.13
N THR A 342 13.80 38.24 -18.20
CA THR A 342 14.69 39.42 -18.20
C THR A 342 13.96 40.76 -18.03
N ASP A 343 12.63 40.77 -18.06
CA ASP A 343 11.78 41.97 -17.94
C ASP A 343 11.17 42.15 -16.52
N VAL A 344 11.58 41.36 -15.52
CA VAL A 344 11.01 41.36 -14.14
C VAL A 344 11.49 42.57 -13.31
N SER A 345 11.22 43.79 -13.77
CA SER A 345 11.45 45.02 -12.98
C SER A 345 10.44 46.15 -13.18
N ILE A 346 9.35 45.96 -13.94
CA ILE A 346 8.36 47.03 -14.21
C ILE A 346 7.20 47.04 -13.20
N SER A 347 6.84 45.89 -12.60
CA SER A 347 5.84 45.82 -11.52
C SER A 347 6.43 45.16 -10.27
N GLY A 348 6.80 45.96 -9.26
CA GLY A 348 7.36 45.49 -7.99
C GLY A 348 6.37 44.80 -7.05
N ASN A 349 5.61 43.82 -7.56
CA ASN A 349 4.58 43.09 -6.83
C ASN A 349 4.74 41.57 -7.04
N GLU A 350 5.45 40.91 -6.11
CA GLU A 350 5.81 39.47 -6.17
C GLU A 350 4.61 38.49 -6.33
N ASN A 351 3.38 39.00 -6.24
CA ASN A 351 2.16 38.21 -6.27
C ASN A 351 1.57 38.03 -7.67
N THR A 352 1.94 38.87 -8.66
CA THR A 352 1.42 38.77 -10.05
C THR A 352 2.16 37.73 -10.89
N ASP A 353 3.45 37.52 -10.64
CA ASP A 353 4.29 36.59 -11.41
C ASP A 353 4.09 35.11 -11.07
N LYS A 354 3.14 34.75 -10.21
CA LYS A 354 2.86 33.34 -9.87
C LYS A 354 2.37 32.57 -11.09
N VAL A 355 3.09 31.52 -11.47
CA VAL A 355 2.69 30.55 -12.48
C VAL A 355 1.50 29.74 -11.97
N ARG A 356 0.47 29.60 -12.80
CA ARG A 356 -0.79 28.90 -12.49
C ARG A 356 -0.92 27.57 -13.23
N ALA A 357 -0.60 27.58 -14.53
CA ALA A 357 -0.62 26.41 -15.39
C ALA A 357 0.51 26.51 -16.43
N ILE A 358 1.00 25.37 -16.87
CA ILE A 358 2.00 25.23 -17.95
C ILE A 358 1.65 24.02 -18.81
N VAL A 359 1.95 24.08 -20.10
CA VAL A 359 1.79 22.96 -21.03
C VAL A 359 2.86 23.04 -22.13
N PHE A 360 3.40 21.89 -22.55
CA PHE A 360 4.24 21.84 -23.75
C PHE A 360 3.37 22.04 -25.00
N ALA A 361 3.82 22.89 -25.91
CA ALA A 361 3.10 23.14 -27.15
C ALA A 361 3.24 21.94 -28.10
N PRO A 362 2.15 21.53 -28.79
CA PRO A 362 2.25 20.67 -29.96
C PRO A 362 3.24 21.21 -31.00
N CYS A 363 4.05 20.33 -31.57
CA CYS A 363 5.03 20.65 -32.59
C CYS A 363 4.63 20.04 -33.95
N ARG A 364 4.88 20.76 -35.05
CA ARG A 364 4.70 20.21 -36.42
C ARG A 364 5.77 19.18 -36.78
N SER A 365 6.98 19.39 -36.28
CA SER A 365 8.07 18.42 -36.27
C SER A 365 8.07 17.75 -34.90
N PRO A 366 7.71 16.46 -34.80
CA PRO A 366 7.80 15.72 -33.55
C PRO A 366 9.24 15.66 -32.96
N ALA A 367 10.27 15.91 -33.78
CA ALA A 367 11.64 16.05 -33.28
C ALA A 367 11.79 17.25 -32.33
N ASP A 368 10.96 18.29 -32.47
CA ASP A 368 11.04 19.55 -31.71
C ASP A 368 10.23 19.49 -30.39
N GLU A 369 9.56 18.35 -30.12
CA GLU A 369 8.75 18.10 -28.93
C GLU A 369 9.53 18.47 -27.64
N GLY A 370 8.98 19.44 -26.91
CA GLY A 370 9.57 20.00 -25.70
C GLY A 370 10.34 21.32 -25.86
N GLN A 371 10.51 21.84 -27.07
CA GLN A 371 11.18 23.15 -27.28
C GLN A 371 10.39 24.33 -26.73
N TYR A 372 9.06 24.35 -26.91
CA TYR A 372 8.22 25.46 -26.51
C TYR A 372 7.25 25.06 -25.39
N VAL A 373 7.26 25.82 -24.30
CA VAL A 373 6.29 25.71 -23.21
C VAL A 373 5.43 26.96 -23.15
N TRP A 374 4.12 26.78 -23.09
CA TRP A 374 3.19 27.88 -22.81
C TRP A 374 2.99 27.99 -21.30
N VAL A 375 3.09 29.21 -20.78
CA VAL A 375 3.08 29.51 -19.35
C VAL A 375 2.01 30.55 -19.06
N ALA A 376 1.07 30.18 -18.19
CA ALA A 376 0.04 31.06 -17.68
C ALA A 376 0.38 31.58 -16.28
N ARG A 377 0.22 32.89 -16.08
CA ARG A 377 0.48 33.59 -14.81
C ARG A 377 -0.82 34.07 -14.12
N GLN A 378 -0.67 34.45 -12.85
CA GLN A 378 -1.75 34.89 -11.96
C GLN A 378 -2.41 36.21 -12.40
N ASP A 379 -1.75 36.99 -13.24
CA ASP A 379 -2.21 38.24 -13.85
C ASP A 379 -2.99 38.04 -15.18
N SER A 380 -3.43 36.80 -15.45
CA SER A 380 -4.04 36.35 -16.73
C SER A 380 -3.11 36.40 -17.96
N GLY A 381 -1.83 36.76 -17.78
CA GLY A 381 -0.82 36.74 -18.82
C GLY A 381 -0.54 35.32 -19.31
N LEU A 382 -0.57 35.14 -20.63
CA LEU A 382 -0.17 33.93 -21.32
C LEU A 382 1.11 34.21 -22.12
N SER A 383 2.11 33.33 -22.01
CA SER A 383 3.42 33.53 -22.64
C SER A 383 3.96 32.25 -23.27
N VAL A 384 4.70 32.37 -24.38
CA VAL A 384 5.50 31.27 -24.94
C VAL A 384 6.93 31.44 -24.46
N VAL A 385 7.55 30.36 -23.99
CA VAL A 385 8.93 30.33 -23.55
C VAL A 385 9.68 29.24 -24.32
N ASP A 386 10.81 29.60 -24.93
CA ASP A 386 11.76 28.62 -25.48
C ASP A 386 12.56 28.03 -24.32
N VAL A 387 12.46 26.72 -24.18
CA VAL A 387 12.99 25.94 -23.06
C VAL A 387 14.52 25.85 -23.09
N PHE A 388 15.11 25.81 -24.29
CA PHE A 388 16.55 25.64 -24.49
C PHE A 388 17.29 26.97 -24.54
N ALA A 389 16.68 28.00 -25.12
CA ALA A 389 17.19 29.37 -25.06
C ALA A 389 16.94 30.01 -23.68
N GLY A 390 16.01 29.48 -22.89
CA GLY A 390 15.63 30.01 -21.57
C GLY A 390 14.95 31.38 -21.62
N LYS A 391 14.31 31.72 -22.75
CA LYS A 391 13.79 33.06 -23.07
C LYS A 391 12.30 33.07 -23.33
N VAL A 392 11.61 34.10 -22.83
CA VAL A 392 10.22 34.41 -23.18
C VAL A 392 10.19 34.97 -24.61
N LEU A 393 9.42 34.37 -25.50
CA LEU A 393 9.29 34.78 -26.90
C LEU A 393 8.15 35.78 -27.12
N SER A 394 7.09 35.69 -26.32
CA SER A 394 5.96 36.62 -26.35
C SER A 394 5.13 36.53 -25.07
N ARG A 395 4.32 37.57 -24.81
CA ARG A 395 3.32 37.60 -23.74
C ARG A 395 2.06 38.32 -24.24
N ARG A 396 0.88 37.78 -23.93
CA ARG A 396 -0.43 38.37 -24.23
C ARG A 396 -1.30 38.41 -22.98
N HIS A 397 -2.00 39.53 -22.80
CA HIS A 397 -2.94 39.78 -21.69
C HIS A 397 -4.36 40.11 -22.20
N ASP A 398 -4.55 40.18 -23.52
CA ASP A 398 -5.81 40.52 -24.20
C ASP A 398 -6.74 39.31 -24.40
N VAL A 399 -6.25 38.10 -24.12
CA VAL A 399 -6.85 36.83 -24.53
C VAL A 399 -7.79 36.22 -23.47
N HIS A 400 -7.57 36.51 -22.19
CA HIS A 400 -8.36 36.03 -21.05
C HIS A 400 -8.82 37.19 -20.17
N GLN A 401 -9.85 36.97 -19.35
CA GLN A 401 -10.41 37.99 -18.44
C GLN A 401 -10.16 37.68 -16.96
N ALA A 402 -9.76 36.45 -16.67
CA ALA A 402 -9.42 35.97 -15.34
C ALA A 402 -8.13 35.14 -15.41
N PRO A 403 -7.52 34.77 -14.25
CA PRO A 403 -6.37 33.88 -14.24
C PRO A 403 -6.72 32.54 -14.91
N ILE A 404 -5.80 32.01 -15.72
CA ILE A 404 -5.99 30.71 -16.38
C ILE A 404 -5.85 29.61 -15.33
N ALA A 405 -6.90 28.79 -15.19
CA ALA A 405 -6.97 27.68 -14.24
C ALA A 405 -6.49 26.37 -14.86
N PHE A 406 -6.74 26.16 -16.16
CA PHE A 406 -6.36 24.93 -16.86
C PHE A 406 -5.73 25.25 -18.22
N MET A 407 -4.73 24.46 -18.56
CA MET A 407 -4.17 24.36 -19.91
C MET A 407 -4.12 22.89 -20.27
N LEU A 408 -4.83 22.51 -21.32
CA LEU A 408 -4.88 21.13 -21.80
C LEU A 408 -4.25 21.09 -23.18
N ARG A 409 -3.35 20.15 -23.42
CA ARG A 409 -3.04 19.71 -24.79
C ARG A 409 -4.18 18.81 -25.23
N TYR A 410 -4.78 19.12 -26.37
CA TYR A 410 -5.76 18.26 -27.02
C TYR A 410 -5.23 17.97 -28.41
N ARG A 411 -5.16 16.69 -28.77
CA ARG A 411 -4.50 16.24 -30.00
C ARG A 411 -3.01 16.61 -30.05
N ASN A 412 -2.36 16.27 -31.15
CA ASN A 412 -1.06 16.80 -31.53
C ASN A 412 -1.16 18.12 -32.33
N SER A 413 -2.28 18.85 -32.18
CA SER A 413 -2.57 20.10 -32.87
C SER A 413 -2.98 21.26 -31.96
N GLU A 414 -3.67 21.02 -30.84
CA GLU A 414 -4.36 22.08 -30.11
C GLU A 414 -3.88 22.28 -28.66
N ILE A 415 -3.90 23.55 -28.22
CA ILE A 415 -3.91 23.91 -26.79
C ILE A 415 -5.28 24.48 -26.45
N TRP A 416 -5.84 24.09 -25.31
CA TRP A 416 -7.08 24.65 -24.76
C TRP A 416 -6.75 25.34 -23.44
N SER A 417 -6.90 26.67 -23.38
CA SER A 417 -6.70 27.46 -22.16
C SER A 417 -8.04 27.92 -21.58
N ILE A 418 -8.25 27.70 -20.28
CA ILE A 418 -9.51 27.94 -19.59
C ILE A 418 -9.25 28.81 -18.36
N ASP A 419 -9.92 29.96 -18.27
CA ASP A 419 -9.82 30.85 -17.11
C ASP A 419 -10.92 30.65 -16.05
N GLU A 420 -10.68 31.23 -14.87
CA GLU A 420 -11.57 31.09 -13.71
C GLU A 420 -12.98 31.68 -13.94
N SER A 421 -13.16 32.60 -14.88
CA SER A 421 -14.49 33.13 -15.26
C SER A 421 -15.23 32.24 -16.27
N GLY A 422 -14.61 31.17 -16.77
CA GLY A 422 -15.21 30.21 -17.68
C GLY A 422 -15.03 30.54 -19.16
N ILE A 423 -14.03 31.34 -19.53
CA ILE A 423 -13.66 31.54 -20.93
C ILE A 423 -12.70 30.42 -21.33
N LEU A 424 -13.12 29.59 -22.28
CA LEU A 424 -12.28 28.64 -23.00
C LEU A 424 -11.80 29.29 -24.30
N ASN A 425 -10.49 29.26 -24.53
CA ASN A 425 -9.86 29.60 -25.80
C ASN A 425 -9.21 28.33 -26.38
N VAL A 426 -9.61 27.95 -27.59
CA VAL A 426 -9.03 26.83 -28.35
C VAL A 426 -8.05 27.37 -29.39
N TRP A 427 -6.80 26.90 -29.31
CA TRP A 427 -5.67 27.33 -30.12
C TRP A 427 -5.19 26.17 -31.00
N ASP A 428 -5.48 26.18 -32.30
CA ASP A 428 -4.82 25.28 -33.27
C ASP A 428 -3.43 25.82 -33.57
N LEU A 429 -2.38 25.02 -33.36
CA LEU A 429 -0.98 25.39 -33.63
C LEU A 429 -0.46 24.78 -34.95
N THR A 430 -1.21 23.86 -35.54
CA THR A 430 -0.87 23.18 -36.80
C THR A 430 -1.38 23.92 -38.03
N ALA A 431 -2.40 24.78 -37.88
CA ALA A 431 -2.89 25.67 -38.92
C ALA A 431 -1.75 26.42 -39.64
N SER A 432 -1.80 26.45 -40.98
CA SER A 432 -0.73 26.94 -41.85
C SER A 432 -0.34 28.41 -41.64
N GLU A 433 -1.23 29.20 -41.03
CA GLU A 433 -1.16 30.66 -40.95
C GLU A 433 -0.41 31.21 -39.72
N HIS A 434 0.26 30.35 -38.94
CA HIS A 434 0.86 30.74 -37.66
C HIS A 434 2.39 30.82 -37.71
N HIS A 435 2.95 31.78 -36.97
CA HIS A 435 4.39 31.96 -36.82
C HIS A 435 5.03 30.69 -36.21
N PRO A 436 5.94 29.98 -36.91
CA PRO A 436 6.40 28.65 -36.51
C PRO A 436 6.96 28.57 -35.08
N GLU A 437 7.73 29.59 -34.69
CA GLU A 437 8.40 29.66 -33.38
C GLU A 437 7.55 30.38 -32.30
N ASN A 438 6.44 31.03 -32.68
CA ASN A 438 5.75 31.96 -31.78
C ASN A 438 4.25 32.15 -32.12
N PRO A 439 3.44 31.08 -31.98
CA PRO A 439 2.04 31.09 -32.39
C PRO A 439 1.20 32.21 -31.77
N LEU A 440 1.50 32.68 -30.54
CA LEU A 440 0.72 33.76 -29.89
C LEU A 440 0.73 35.10 -30.67
N LEU A 441 1.72 35.36 -31.52
CA LEU A 441 1.78 36.59 -32.34
C LEU A 441 0.69 36.65 -33.41
N THR A 442 0.28 35.49 -33.93
CA THR A 442 -0.57 35.38 -35.13
C THR A 442 -1.87 34.61 -34.88
N ALA A 443 -1.91 33.73 -33.88
CA ALA A 443 -3.08 32.91 -33.60
C ALA A 443 -4.19 33.74 -32.93
N MET A 444 -5.40 33.58 -33.45
CA MET A 444 -6.64 34.02 -32.81
C MET A 444 -7.41 32.78 -32.36
N PRO A 445 -7.64 32.60 -31.05
CA PRO A 445 -8.30 31.40 -30.55
C PRO A 445 -9.80 31.41 -30.83
N HIS A 446 -10.37 30.21 -31.00
CA HIS A 446 -11.82 30.04 -30.98
C HIS A 446 -12.30 30.12 -29.52
N ARG A 447 -13.10 31.14 -29.22
CA ARG A 447 -13.59 31.40 -27.87
C ARG A 447 -14.94 30.74 -27.61
N TYR A 448 -15.05 30.05 -26.49
CA TYR A 448 -16.26 29.42 -25.96
C TYR A 448 -16.50 29.85 -24.51
N ILE A 449 -17.74 29.76 -24.04
CA ILE A 449 -18.11 29.95 -22.64
C ILE A 449 -18.44 28.59 -22.03
N VAL A 450 -17.78 28.27 -20.93
CA VAL A 450 -17.85 26.98 -20.23
C VAL A 450 -18.06 27.21 -18.72
N THR A 451 -17.94 26.16 -17.90
CA THR A 451 -18.18 26.27 -16.46
C THR A 451 -17.09 27.08 -15.74
N SER A 452 -17.48 28.19 -15.12
CA SER A 452 -16.60 29.01 -14.27
C SER A 452 -16.21 28.32 -12.96
N HIS A 453 -15.07 28.73 -12.39
CA HIS A 453 -14.50 28.21 -11.13
C HIS A 453 -14.39 26.68 -11.05
N ALA A 454 -14.15 26.01 -12.18
CA ALA A 454 -13.95 24.56 -12.20
C ALA A 454 -12.69 24.15 -11.42
N ILE A 455 -12.76 22.97 -10.79
CA ILE A 455 -11.71 22.36 -9.96
C ILE A 455 -11.03 21.21 -10.70
N ALA A 456 -11.77 20.53 -11.58
CA ALA A 456 -11.25 19.49 -12.46
C ALA A 456 -11.90 19.58 -13.85
N CYS A 457 -11.14 19.25 -14.88
CA CYS A 457 -11.63 19.07 -16.24
C CYS A 457 -10.92 17.91 -16.95
N THR A 458 -11.54 17.37 -18.00
CA THR A 458 -10.97 16.40 -18.93
C THR A 458 -11.71 16.46 -20.26
N ILE A 459 -11.13 15.94 -21.34
CA ILE A 459 -11.74 15.95 -22.69
C ILE A 459 -12.05 14.50 -23.08
N TYR A 460 -13.22 14.26 -23.67
CA TYR A 460 -13.58 13.00 -24.29
C TYR A 460 -14.34 13.25 -25.59
N GLY A 461 -13.71 12.89 -26.72
CA GLY A 461 -14.16 13.31 -28.04
C GLY A 461 -14.35 14.84 -28.10
N THR A 462 -15.46 15.28 -28.68
CA THR A 462 -15.82 16.71 -28.77
C THR A 462 -16.38 17.33 -27.49
N LYS A 463 -16.40 16.60 -26.35
CA LYS A 463 -16.97 17.09 -25.08
C LYS A 463 -15.87 17.45 -24.07
N LEU A 464 -15.89 18.71 -23.60
CA LEU A 464 -15.17 19.14 -22.40
C LEU A 464 -15.99 18.82 -21.15
N TRP A 465 -15.50 17.92 -20.30
CA TRP A 465 -16.10 17.62 -19.01
C TRP A 465 -15.45 18.47 -17.92
N MET A 466 -16.26 19.07 -17.06
CA MET A 466 -15.82 20.00 -16.02
C MET A 466 -16.56 19.76 -14.70
N SER A 467 -15.90 20.04 -13.57
CA SER A 467 -16.51 19.93 -12.25
C SER A 467 -16.27 21.15 -11.38
N THR A 468 -17.32 21.61 -10.69
CA THR A 468 -17.27 22.62 -9.61
C THR A 468 -17.49 21.95 -8.25
N GLY A 469 -16.64 20.97 -7.93
CA GLY A 469 -16.61 20.25 -6.66
C GLY A 469 -17.70 19.17 -6.54
N ARG A 470 -18.98 19.54 -6.47
CA ARG A 470 -20.12 18.60 -6.43
C ARG A 470 -21.08 18.71 -7.61
N THR A 471 -20.65 19.38 -8.67
CA THR A 471 -21.39 19.47 -9.93
C THR A 471 -20.51 18.93 -11.03
N LEU A 472 -21.09 18.20 -11.99
CA LEU A 472 -20.44 17.73 -13.21
C LEU A 472 -21.19 18.33 -14.41
N ALA A 473 -20.46 18.90 -15.37
CA ALA A 473 -21.02 19.47 -16.60
C ALA A 473 -20.21 18.99 -17.81
N SER A 474 -20.86 18.93 -18.97
CA SER A 474 -20.19 18.61 -20.24
C SER A 474 -20.57 19.65 -21.30
N HIS A 475 -19.58 20.23 -21.96
CA HIS A 475 -19.75 21.24 -23.01
C HIS A 475 -19.30 20.66 -24.34
N VAL A 476 -20.14 20.74 -25.37
CA VAL A 476 -19.76 20.32 -26.74
C VAL A 476 -18.95 21.45 -27.38
N ILE A 477 -17.69 21.18 -27.69
CA ILE A 477 -16.78 22.12 -28.36
C ILE A 477 -16.78 21.77 -29.86
N SER A 478 -17.65 22.45 -30.62
CA SER A 478 -17.83 22.27 -32.06
C SER A 478 -18.26 23.59 -32.70
N THR A 479 -18.12 23.70 -34.02
CA THR A 479 -18.61 24.83 -34.82
C THR A 479 -20.14 24.82 -34.98
N SER A 480 -20.78 23.67 -34.81
CA SER A 480 -22.24 23.52 -34.77
C SER A 480 -22.78 23.72 -33.35
N SER A 481 -23.76 24.60 -33.18
CA SER A 481 -24.42 24.88 -31.89
C SER A 481 -25.22 23.68 -31.38
N GLY A 482 -24.59 22.82 -30.59
CA GLY A 482 -25.26 21.77 -29.81
C GLY A 482 -25.80 22.32 -28.49
N GLU A 483 -26.95 21.81 -28.04
CA GLU A 483 -27.46 22.11 -26.70
C GLU A 483 -26.52 21.54 -25.63
N THR A 484 -26.11 22.37 -24.67
CA THR A 484 -25.33 21.91 -23.52
C THR A 484 -26.27 21.27 -22.49
N PRO A 485 -26.06 19.99 -22.10
CA PRO A 485 -26.89 19.37 -21.08
C PRO A 485 -26.73 20.09 -19.73
N PRO A 486 -27.79 20.14 -18.90
CA PRO A 486 -27.75 20.86 -17.64
C PRO A 486 -26.72 20.25 -16.67
N PRO A 487 -26.01 21.07 -15.87
CA PRO A 487 -25.04 20.56 -14.90
C PRO A 487 -25.67 19.60 -13.88
N ILE A 488 -25.09 18.42 -13.74
CA ILE A 488 -25.56 17.37 -12.83
C ILE A 488 -24.98 17.59 -11.44
N ARG A 489 -25.85 17.67 -10.44
CA ARG A 489 -25.44 17.67 -9.04
C ARG A 489 -25.19 16.25 -8.55
N ILE A 490 -23.99 16.03 -8.03
CA ILE A 490 -23.57 14.77 -7.43
C ILE A 490 -24.27 14.61 -6.07
N PRO A 491 -24.79 13.41 -5.72
CA PRO A 491 -25.51 13.23 -4.46
C PRO A 491 -24.56 13.31 -3.25
N ASN A 492 -25.14 13.49 -2.06
CA ASN A 492 -24.38 13.75 -0.82
C ASN A 492 -23.70 12.47 -0.25
N ASP A 493 -23.80 11.32 -0.94
CA ASP A 493 -23.10 10.07 -0.65
C ASP A 493 -21.61 10.10 -1.06
N LEU A 494 -21.21 11.12 -1.83
CA LEU A 494 -19.87 11.30 -2.38
C LEU A 494 -19.15 12.56 -1.88
N GLY A 495 -17.83 12.45 -1.83
CA GLY A 495 -16.89 13.56 -1.64
C GLY A 495 -16.93 14.58 -2.78
N ASN A 496 -16.16 15.67 -2.63
CA ASN A 496 -15.93 16.60 -3.75
C ASN A 496 -15.06 15.90 -4.81
N ILE A 497 -15.33 16.15 -6.09
CA ILE A 497 -14.44 15.72 -7.19
C ILE A 497 -13.09 16.43 -7.05
N THR A 498 -12.02 15.65 -7.20
CA THR A 498 -10.63 16.12 -7.20
C THR A 498 -9.96 16.01 -8.56
N LYS A 499 -10.37 15.05 -9.40
CA LYS A 499 -9.87 14.88 -10.77
C LYS A 499 -10.92 14.20 -11.65
N LEU A 500 -10.88 14.50 -12.95
CA LEU A 500 -11.60 13.78 -13.99
C LEU A 500 -10.57 13.14 -14.92
N ILE A 501 -10.76 11.88 -15.31
CA ILE A 501 -9.95 11.19 -16.33
C ILE A 501 -10.82 10.34 -17.25
N THR A 502 -10.26 10.01 -18.41
CA THR A 502 -10.69 8.92 -19.29
C THR A 502 -9.80 7.69 -19.06
N ILE A 503 -10.27 6.50 -19.45
CA ILE A 503 -9.47 5.26 -19.43
C ILE A 503 -9.69 4.57 -20.78
N PRO A 504 -8.67 4.38 -21.64
CA PRO A 504 -8.84 3.83 -22.99
C PRO A 504 -9.57 2.48 -23.05
N TYR A 505 -9.31 1.58 -22.10
CA TYR A 505 -9.97 0.27 -21.99
C TYR A 505 -11.49 0.36 -21.67
N HIS A 506 -11.96 1.49 -21.14
CA HIS A 506 -13.37 1.74 -20.81
C HIS A 506 -13.91 2.88 -21.69
N PRO A 507 -14.07 2.68 -23.01
CA PRO A 507 -14.60 3.71 -23.90
C PRO A 507 -16.02 4.10 -23.50
N GLY A 508 -16.39 5.35 -23.77
CA GLY A 508 -17.69 5.92 -23.40
C GLY A 508 -17.86 6.23 -21.91
N ARG A 509 -16.76 6.25 -21.13
CA ARG A 509 -16.78 6.47 -19.67
C ARG A 509 -15.91 7.65 -19.22
N ILE A 510 -16.43 8.46 -18.30
CA ILE A 510 -15.66 9.41 -17.49
C ILE A 510 -15.53 8.88 -16.06
N PHE A 511 -14.32 8.98 -15.51
CA PHE A 511 -14.00 8.58 -14.15
C PHE A 511 -13.68 9.82 -13.30
N ALA A 512 -14.47 10.04 -12.25
CA ALA A 512 -14.31 11.15 -11.33
C ALA A 512 -13.80 10.66 -9.98
N SER A 513 -12.61 11.09 -9.55
CA SER A 513 -12.06 10.79 -8.23
C SER A 513 -12.61 11.73 -7.16
N HIS A 514 -12.81 11.24 -5.94
CA HIS A 514 -13.38 12.01 -4.83
C HIS A 514 -12.45 12.12 -3.62
N ASP A 515 -12.57 13.23 -2.88
CA ASP A 515 -11.82 13.52 -1.65
C ASP A 515 -12.16 12.61 -0.44
N ASP A 516 -13.08 11.65 -0.62
CA ASP A 516 -13.48 10.64 0.35
C ASP A 516 -13.04 9.21 0.01
N GLY A 517 -12.21 9.03 -1.02
CA GLY A 517 -11.61 7.74 -1.39
C GLY A 517 -12.41 6.91 -2.41
N LYS A 518 -13.45 7.49 -3.00
CA LYS A 518 -14.28 6.86 -4.03
C LYS A 518 -13.96 7.37 -5.45
N ILE A 519 -14.34 6.58 -6.44
CA ILE A 519 -14.38 6.96 -7.87
C ILE A 519 -15.83 6.76 -8.35
N SER A 520 -16.43 7.77 -8.98
CA SER A 520 -17.70 7.60 -9.69
C SER A 520 -17.48 7.50 -11.20
N VAL A 521 -18.22 6.59 -11.82
CA VAL A 521 -18.14 6.28 -13.26
C VAL A 521 -19.40 6.81 -13.94
N TRP A 522 -19.22 7.55 -15.03
CA TRP A 522 -20.29 8.25 -15.75
C TRP A 522 -20.30 7.84 -17.22
N ASP A 523 -21.49 7.70 -17.79
CA ASP A 523 -21.69 7.48 -19.22
C ASP A 523 -21.49 8.79 -20.01
N THR A 524 -20.75 8.76 -21.12
CA THR A 524 -20.46 9.97 -21.90
C THR A 524 -21.60 10.43 -22.80
N GLU A 525 -22.55 9.55 -23.10
CA GLU A 525 -23.70 9.79 -23.98
C GLU A 525 -24.93 10.15 -23.15
N THR A 526 -25.32 9.29 -22.19
CA THR A 526 -26.50 9.51 -21.33
C THR A 526 -26.24 10.45 -20.16
N VAL A 527 -24.96 10.69 -19.83
CA VAL A 527 -24.53 11.51 -18.66
C VAL A 527 -24.97 10.89 -17.32
N GLU A 528 -25.39 9.63 -17.29
CA GLU A 528 -25.83 8.94 -16.07
C GLU A 528 -24.67 8.35 -15.26
N ARG A 529 -24.85 8.24 -13.93
CA ARG A 529 -23.89 7.60 -13.02
C ARG A 529 -24.03 6.08 -13.09
N VAL A 530 -23.07 5.42 -13.72
CA VAL A 530 -23.02 3.97 -13.95
C VAL A 530 -22.66 3.22 -12.65
N GLN A 531 -21.61 3.67 -11.96
CA GLN A 531 -21.04 2.94 -10.81
C GLN A 531 -20.37 3.90 -9.82
N VAL A 532 -20.23 3.45 -8.57
CA VAL A 532 -19.31 4.02 -7.57
C VAL A 532 -18.40 2.92 -7.05
N ILE A 533 -17.09 3.12 -7.18
CA ILE A 533 -16.04 2.20 -6.71
C ILE A 533 -15.38 2.82 -5.49
N THR A 534 -15.31 2.11 -4.36
CA THR A 534 -14.61 2.61 -3.18
C THR A 534 -13.19 2.04 -3.17
N VAL A 535 -12.24 2.83 -3.67
CA VAL A 535 -10.86 2.35 -3.87
C VAL A 535 -9.98 2.49 -2.62
N SER A 536 -10.28 3.41 -1.71
CA SER A 536 -9.48 3.66 -0.51
C SER A 536 -10.27 4.22 0.67
N LEU A 537 -9.67 4.18 1.87
CA LEU A 537 -10.07 4.95 3.05
C LEU A 537 -9.59 6.41 3.02
N TYR A 538 -8.59 6.69 2.19
CA TYR A 538 -7.91 7.98 2.13
C TYR A 538 -8.49 8.79 0.97
N GLY A 539 -8.58 10.12 1.15
CA GLY A 539 -9.07 11.02 0.10
C GLY A 539 -8.12 11.02 -1.09
N ILE A 540 -8.66 10.83 -2.30
CA ILE A 540 -7.89 10.90 -3.53
C ILE A 540 -7.65 12.38 -3.83
N CYS A 541 -6.39 12.80 -3.81
CA CYS A 541 -6.01 14.17 -4.15
C CYS A 541 -5.82 14.36 -5.66
N THR A 542 -5.35 13.32 -6.36
CA THR A 542 -5.08 13.37 -7.80
C THR A 542 -5.11 11.97 -8.40
N MET A 543 -5.34 11.88 -9.71
CA MET A 543 -5.51 10.61 -10.43
C MET A 543 -5.06 10.75 -11.89
N ALA A 544 -4.50 9.68 -12.47
CA ALA A 544 -4.12 9.62 -13.88
C ALA A 544 -4.33 8.20 -14.44
N CYS A 545 -4.67 8.08 -15.73
CA CYS A 545 -4.54 6.83 -16.46
C CYS A 545 -3.12 6.71 -17.00
N VAL A 546 -2.53 5.52 -16.94
CA VAL A 546 -1.17 5.22 -17.41
C VAL A 546 -1.26 4.01 -18.34
N GLY A 547 -0.82 4.17 -19.58
CA GLY A 547 -1.17 3.23 -20.65
C GLY A 547 -2.69 3.11 -20.82
N GLU A 548 -3.16 1.91 -21.13
CA GLU A 548 -4.55 1.70 -21.59
C GLU A 548 -5.56 1.41 -20.47
N TYR A 549 -5.13 0.88 -19.33
CA TYR A 549 -6.03 0.37 -18.28
C TYR A 549 -5.52 0.51 -16.83
N HIS A 550 -4.31 1.03 -16.59
CA HIS A 550 -3.86 1.27 -15.22
C HIS A 550 -4.30 2.66 -14.74
N VAL A 551 -4.89 2.72 -13.54
CA VAL A 551 -5.20 3.98 -12.86
C VAL A 551 -4.24 4.17 -11.70
N TRP A 552 -3.50 5.27 -11.73
CA TRP A 552 -2.65 5.71 -10.63
C TRP A 552 -3.41 6.76 -9.81
N ALA A 553 -3.52 6.55 -8.50
CA ALA A 553 -4.19 7.46 -7.59
C ALA A 553 -3.25 7.91 -6.47
N GLY A 554 -3.13 9.24 -6.31
CA GLY A 554 -2.36 9.88 -5.25
C GLY A 554 -3.25 10.33 -4.10
N TYR A 555 -2.85 10.01 -2.87
CA TYR A 555 -3.67 10.21 -1.67
C TYR A 555 -3.19 11.35 -0.77
N ASN A 556 -4.10 11.86 0.05
CA ASN A 556 -3.80 12.83 1.11
C ASN A 556 -2.79 12.33 2.16
N THR A 557 -2.57 11.01 2.23
CA THR A 557 -1.56 10.36 3.09
C THR A 557 -0.17 10.28 2.47
N GLY A 558 0.02 10.74 1.23
CA GLY A 558 1.29 10.61 0.49
C GLY A 558 1.55 9.21 -0.08
N MET A 559 0.54 8.33 -0.04
CA MET A 559 0.59 7.05 -0.73
C MET A 559 0.23 7.23 -2.21
N ILE A 560 0.78 6.36 -3.07
CA ILE A 560 0.27 6.12 -4.44
C ILE A 560 -0.18 4.66 -4.53
N TYR A 561 -1.33 4.44 -5.16
CA TYR A 561 -1.85 3.10 -5.46
C TYR A 561 -2.01 3.00 -6.99
N VAL A 562 -1.77 1.81 -7.53
CA VAL A 562 -1.99 1.48 -8.94
C VAL A 562 -3.04 0.39 -9.06
N TYR A 563 -4.08 0.66 -9.83
CA TYR A 563 -5.21 -0.24 -10.07
C TYR A 563 -5.20 -0.75 -11.50
N ASP A 564 -5.34 -2.07 -11.68
CA ASP A 564 -5.75 -2.67 -12.95
C ASP A 564 -7.28 -2.65 -13.01
N THR A 565 -7.80 -1.95 -14.01
CA THR A 565 -9.24 -1.69 -14.17
C THR A 565 -9.97 -2.70 -15.06
N ARG A 566 -9.26 -3.72 -15.58
CA ARG A 566 -9.84 -4.73 -16.47
C ARG A 566 -10.78 -5.73 -15.78
N PRO A 567 -10.51 -6.22 -14.55
CA PRO A 567 -11.42 -7.12 -13.85
C PRO A 567 -12.63 -6.34 -13.26
N GLU A 568 -13.79 -6.99 -13.19
CA GLU A 568 -15.04 -6.43 -12.60
C GLU A 568 -14.80 -5.83 -11.19
N LYS A 569 -14.05 -6.56 -10.37
CA LYS A 569 -13.45 -6.08 -9.12
C LYS A 569 -12.01 -5.65 -9.42
N TRP A 570 -11.77 -4.35 -9.60
CA TRP A 570 -10.44 -3.78 -9.91
C TRP A 570 -9.34 -4.41 -9.04
N ALA A 571 -8.20 -4.78 -9.62
CA ALA A 571 -7.10 -5.36 -8.85
C ALA A 571 -6.10 -4.27 -8.43
N VAL A 572 -5.60 -4.30 -7.21
CA VAL A 572 -4.52 -3.42 -6.76
C VAL A 572 -3.20 -4.07 -7.14
N VAL A 573 -2.45 -3.43 -8.03
CA VAL A 573 -1.19 -3.93 -8.59
C VAL A 573 -0.03 -3.53 -7.67
N LYS A 574 0.02 -2.25 -7.29
CA LYS A 574 1.08 -1.67 -6.45
C LYS A 574 0.52 -0.67 -5.43
N VAL A 575 1.14 -0.57 -4.26
CA VAL A 575 0.82 0.41 -3.21
C VAL A 575 2.07 0.77 -2.39
N TRP A 576 2.51 2.02 -2.45
CA TRP A 576 3.71 2.47 -1.74
C TRP A 576 3.58 3.88 -1.16
N LYS A 577 4.42 4.18 -0.18
CA LYS A 577 4.58 5.51 0.42
C LYS A 577 5.49 6.34 -0.49
N ALA A 578 4.87 6.99 -1.47
CA ALA A 578 5.56 7.81 -2.47
C ALA A 578 6.14 9.10 -1.88
N HIS A 579 5.39 9.75 -0.98
CA HIS A 579 5.69 11.09 -0.48
C HIS A 579 5.37 11.24 1.00
N ASN A 580 6.01 12.20 1.67
CA ASN A 580 5.66 12.54 3.05
C ASN A 580 4.41 13.44 3.14
N GLY A 581 4.25 14.40 2.22
CA GLY A 581 3.04 15.21 2.07
C GLY A 581 1.94 14.53 1.28
N ALA A 582 0.80 15.22 1.11
CA ALA A 582 -0.28 14.79 0.24
C ALA A 582 0.18 14.83 -1.24
N VAL A 583 -0.15 13.81 -2.04
CA VAL A 583 0.20 13.79 -3.46
C VAL A 583 -0.66 14.80 -4.22
N THR A 584 -0.06 15.86 -4.75
CA THR A 584 -0.77 17.00 -5.35
C THR A 584 -1.01 16.83 -6.85
N GLN A 585 -0.03 16.30 -7.58
CA GLN A 585 -0.13 16.07 -9.03
C GLN A 585 0.37 14.68 -9.41
N LEU A 586 -0.19 14.15 -10.49
CA LEU A 586 0.31 13.02 -11.25
C LEU A 586 0.39 13.48 -12.71
N VAL A 587 1.58 13.40 -13.31
CA VAL A 587 1.85 13.77 -14.70
C VAL A 587 2.41 12.55 -15.39
N VAL A 588 1.81 12.16 -16.50
CA VAL A 588 2.24 11.01 -17.31
C VAL A 588 2.90 11.56 -18.55
N ASP A 589 4.13 11.14 -18.79
CA ASP A 589 4.88 11.49 -19.99
C ASP A 589 5.11 10.22 -20.83
N GLU A 590 4.49 10.21 -22.01
CA GLU A 590 4.63 9.15 -23.01
C GLU A 590 5.60 9.56 -24.14
N SER A 591 6.25 10.72 -24.09
CA SER A 591 7.06 11.22 -25.21
C SER A 591 8.39 10.49 -25.40
N ASP A 592 9.10 10.15 -24.32
CA ASP A 592 10.44 9.52 -24.40
C ASP A 592 10.37 8.11 -25.05
N ILE A 593 9.33 7.34 -24.73
CA ILE A 593 9.10 5.99 -25.30
C ILE A 593 8.81 5.98 -26.81
N LEU A 594 8.45 7.13 -27.40
CA LEU A 594 8.23 7.25 -28.85
C LEU A 594 9.55 7.41 -29.63
N TRP A 595 10.60 7.91 -29.00
CA TRP A 595 11.86 8.29 -29.66
C TRP A 595 12.98 7.25 -29.53
N ASP A 596 13.03 6.52 -28.41
CA ASP A 596 14.03 5.47 -28.20
C ASP A 596 13.34 4.12 -27.92
N GLU A 597 13.24 3.26 -28.94
CA GLU A 597 12.64 1.91 -28.78
C GLU A 597 13.46 1.00 -27.85
N THR A 598 14.71 1.36 -27.53
CA THR A 598 15.65 0.55 -26.77
C THR A 598 15.73 0.97 -25.29
N LYS A 599 15.70 2.27 -24.99
CA LYS A 599 15.85 2.85 -23.63
C LYS A 599 14.73 3.82 -23.24
N GLY A 600 13.82 4.16 -24.15
CA GLY A 600 12.77 5.14 -23.92
C GLY A 600 11.83 4.73 -22.79
N ARG A 601 11.36 5.71 -22.02
CA ARG A 601 10.59 5.52 -20.79
C ARG A 601 9.13 5.95 -20.95
N LEU A 602 8.21 5.15 -20.40
CA LEU A 602 6.91 5.67 -19.96
C LEU A 602 7.07 6.08 -18.51
N GLN A 603 7.02 7.37 -18.24
CA GLN A 603 7.39 7.91 -16.93
C GLN A 603 6.22 8.64 -16.28
N VAL A 604 6.00 8.33 -15.00
CA VAL A 604 4.96 8.95 -14.19
C VAL A 604 5.64 9.81 -13.14
N LEU A 605 5.41 11.11 -13.19
CA LEU A 605 5.85 12.03 -12.17
C LEU A 605 4.75 12.23 -11.14
N SER A 606 5.16 12.43 -9.91
CA SER A 606 4.27 12.80 -8.82
C SER A 606 4.88 13.91 -7.98
N SER A 607 4.09 14.92 -7.62
CA SER A 607 4.51 15.96 -6.68
C SER A 607 3.75 15.86 -5.37
N ASP A 608 4.33 16.37 -4.28
CA ASP A 608 3.65 16.48 -2.99
C ASP A 608 3.30 17.92 -2.58
N SER A 609 2.72 18.05 -1.37
CA SER A 609 2.37 19.34 -0.77
C SER A 609 3.57 20.15 -0.25
N ASN A 610 4.79 19.60 -0.29
CA ASN A 610 6.00 20.17 0.27
C ASN A 610 7.03 20.57 -0.83
N GLY A 611 6.78 20.24 -2.10
CA GLY A 611 7.66 20.58 -3.23
C GLY A 611 8.66 19.48 -3.58
N TYR A 612 8.37 18.22 -3.22
CA TYR A 612 9.15 17.07 -3.69
C TYR A 612 8.54 16.48 -4.96
N ILE A 613 9.39 15.95 -5.84
CA ILE A 613 9.01 15.18 -7.02
C ILE A 613 9.59 13.77 -6.91
N GLY A 614 8.75 12.76 -7.16
CA GLY A 614 9.17 11.38 -7.40
C GLY A 614 8.83 10.99 -8.84
N VAL A 615 9.76 10.29 -9.49
CA VAL A 615 9.66 9.80 -10.88
C VAL A 615 9.60 8.28 -10.86
N TRP A 616 8.64 7.70 -11.58
CA TRP A 616 8.31 6.27 -11.51
C TRP A 616 8.19 5.64 -12.90
N ASP A 617 8.48 4.35 -13.00
CA ASP A 617 8.24 3.53 -14.19
C ASP A 617 6.74 3.26 -14.38
N GLY A 618 6.16 3.82 -15.44
CA GLY A 618 4.77 3.63 -15.84
C GLY A 618 4.49 2.30 -16.55
N LEU A 619 5.51 1.62 -17.11
CA LEU A 619 5.38 0.28 -17.66
C LEU A 619 5.31 -0.81 -16.57
N LEU A 620 5.73 -0.49 -15.35
CA LEU A 620 5.85 -1.43 -14.23
C LEU A 620 6.75 -2.63 -14.57
N THR A 621 7.87 -2.38 -15.26
CA THR A 621 8.77 -3.36 -15.89
C THR A 621 9.10 -4.54 -14.97
N GLU A 622 9.68 -4.26 -13.80
CA GLU A 622 10.11 -5.31 -12.89
C GLU A 622 8.93 -6.07 -12.29
N HIS A 623 7.79 -5.41 -12.05
CA HIS A 623 6.58 -6.09 -11.60
C HIS A 623 6.01 -7.04 -12.68
N TRP A 624 6.07 -6.65 -13.95
CA TRP A 624 5.67 -7.53 -15.06
C TRP A 624 6.56 -8.77 -15.10
N LYS A 625 7.89 -8.59 -15.03
CA LYS A 625 8.86 -9.71 -15.05
C LYS A 625 8.73 -10.62 -13.84
N GLU A 626 8.66 -10.06 -12.64
CA GLU A 626 8.39 -10.80 -11.39
C GLU A 626 7.12 -11.64 -11.52
N SER A 627 6.05 -11.07 -12.11
CA SER A 627 4.79 -11.78 -12.33
C SER A 627 4.93 -12.94 -13.32
N GLN A 628 5.65 -12.78 -14.43
CA GLN A 628 5.91 -13.88 -15.38
C GLN A 628 6.73 -15.00 -14.72
N ILE A 629 7.78 -14.66 -13.98
CA ILE A 629 8.62 -15.62 -13.26
C ILE A 629 7.80 -16.37 -12.20
N LEU A 630 7.00 -15.67 -11.41
CA LEU A 630 6.20 -16.28 -10.34
C LEU A 630 5.09 -17.19 -10.87
N GLN A 631 4.43 -16.81 -11.96
CA GLN A 631 3.43 -17.66 -12.65
C GLN A 631 4.06 -18.97 -13.18
N ARG A 632 5.34 -18.92 -13.57
CA ARG A 632 6.11 -20.05 -14.09
C ARG A 632 7.03 -20.68 -13.04
N SER A 633 6.69 -20.53 -11.76
CA SER A 633 7.49 -21.03 -10.64
C SER A 633 7.71 -22.54 -10.65
N THR A 634 6.84 -23.32 -11.27
CA THR A 634 7.03 -24.77 -11.49
C THR A 634 8.19 -25.13 -12.43
N GLU A 635 8.73 -24.19 -13.22
CA GLU A 635 9.92 -24.41 -14.05
C GLU A 635 11.22 -24.41 -13.24
N PHE A 636 11.24 -23.80 -12.05
CA PHE A 636 12.44 -23.69 -11.20
C PHE A 636 12.26 -24.09 -9.73
N CYS A 637 11.04 -24.26 -9.23
CA CYS A 637 10.76 -24.75 -7.88
C CYS A 637 10.38 -26.22 -7.88
N THR A 638 10.98 -27.00 -6.98
CA THR A 638 10.36 -28.20 -6.42
C THR A 638 9.50 -27.80 -5.21
N TYR A 639 8.57 -28.66 -4.80
CA TYR A 639 7.63 -28.37 -3.73
C TYR A 639 7.36 -29.60 -2.89
N ASP A 640 7.34 -29.40 -1.58
CA ASP A 640 7.01 -30.42 -0.59
C ASP A 640 5.80 -29.96 0.25
N GLU A 641 5.18 -30.88 0.98
CA GLU A 641 4.14 -30.55 1.95
C GLU A 641 4.77 -30.36 3.34
N ALA A 642 4.38 -29.29 4.03
CA ALA A 642 4.72 -29.04 5.42
C ALA A 642 3.44 -28.93 6.27
N ARG A 643 3.38 -29.70 7.35
CA ARG A 643 2.24 -29.79 8.27
C ARG A 643 2.47 -28.93 9.50
N ILE A 644 1.52 -28.04 9.76
CA ILE A 644 1.59 -27.04 10.83
C ILE A 644 0.45 -27.27 11.81
N MET A 645 0.77 -27.48 13.09
CA MET A 645 -0.20 -27.44 14.18
C MET A 645 -0.10 -26.09 14.89
N LEU A 646 -1.16 -25.31 14.85
CA LEU A 646 -1.26 -24.03 15.55
C LEU A 646 -2.24 -24.14 16.71
N SER A 647 -1.78 -23.82 17.91
CA SER A 647 -2.49 -23.99 19.18
C SER A 647 -2.56 -22.65 19.92
N SER A 648 -3.75 -22.26 20.39
CA SER A 648 -3.95 -21.02 21.16
C SER A 648 -4.79 -21.22 22.42
N TRP A 649 -4.41 -20.54 23.51
CA TRP A 649 -5.19 -20.53 24.76
C TRP A 649 -4.96 -19.26 25.59
N ASN A 650 -6.04 -18.52 25.90
CA ASN A 650 -6.05 -17.56 27.00
C ASN A 650 -6.14 -18.36 28.31
N ILE A 651 -5.18 -18.20 29.22
CA ILE A 651 -5.04 -19.07 30.41
C ILE A 651 -5.52 -18.45 31.72
N ASP A 652 -6.14 -17.25 31.71
CA ASP A 652 -6.65 -16.55 32.92
C ASP A 652 -5.64 -16.57 34.08
N ALA A 653 -4.39 -16.18 33.79
CA ALA A 653 -3.27 -16.14 34.72
C ALA A 653 -2.98 -17.44 35.49
N ASN A 654 -3.42 -18.60 34.99
CA ASN A 654 -3.06 -19.88 35.57
C ASN A 654 -1.56 -20.17 35.45
N LYS A 655 -1.11 -21.08 36.31
CA LYS A 655 0.24 -21.65 36.23
C LYS A 655 0.13 -23.15 35.96
N PRO A 656 1.13 -23.79 35.34
CA PRO A 656 1.06 -25.21 35.04
C PRO A 656 0.89 -26.09 36.29
N GLU A 657 1.46 -25.71 37.44
CA GLU A 657 1.37 -26.47 38.69
C GLU A 657 -0.02 -26.39 39.36
N LYS A 658 -0.94 -25.57 38.83
CA LYS A 658 -2.33 -25.47 39.27
C LYS A 658 -3.31 -26.26 38.41
N LEU A 659 -2.87 -26.79 37.28
CA LEU A 659 -3.72 -27.61 36.40
C LEU A 659 -4.12 -28.89 37.15
N THR A 660 -5.39 -29.27 37.05
CA THR A 660 -5.85 -30.57 37.56
C THR A 660 -5.27 -31.71 36.70
N LYS A 661 -5.40 -32.97 37.13
CA LYS A 661 -4.99 -34.11 36.31
C LYS A 661 -5.82 -34.19 35.02
N GLU A 662 -7.08 -33.81 35.13
CA GLU A 662 -8.03 -33.70 34.03
C GLU A 662 -7.60 -32.59 33.06
N ASP A 663 -7.18 -31.42 33.55
CA ASP A 663 -6.62 -30.34 32.71
C ASP A 663 -5.31 -30.75 32.03
N ASP A 664 -4.35 -31.40 32.73
CA ASP A 664 -3.09 -31.87 32.13
C ASP A 664 -3.37 -32.89 31.01
N ASN A 665 -4.35 -33.78 31.20
CA ASN A 665 -4.82 -34.71 30.17
C ASN A 665 -5.47 -34.01 28.96
N GLU A 666 -6.25 -32.96 29.16
CA GLU A 666 -6.81 -32.16 28.06
C GLU A 666 -5.73 -31.34 27.34
N VAL A 667 -4.72 -30.82 28.06
CA VAL A 667 -3.57 -30.15 27.45
C VAL A 667 -2.72 -31.11 26.61
N ARG A 668 -2.58 -32.37 27.04
CA ARG A 668 -1.95 -33.43 26.22
C ARG A 668 -2.71 -33.67 24.92
N LYS A 669 -4.04 -33.74 24.95
CA LYS A 669 -4.86 -33.85 23.73
C LYS A 669 -4.75 -32.61 22.85
N TRP A 670 -4.72 -31.42 23.46
CA TRP A 670 -4.58 -30.13 22.77
C TRP A 670 -3.27 -30.04 21.98
N LEU A 671 -2.16 -30.37 22.63
CA LEU A 671 -0.81 -30.35 22.05
C LEU A 671 -0.43 -31.68 21.37
N GLY A 672 -1.30 -32.69 21.40
CA GLY A 672 -1.21 -33.97 20.71
C GLY A 672 -2.19 -34.05 19.54
N GLY A 673 -2.58 -32.88 19.02
CA GLY A 673 -3.77 -32.76 18.19
C GLY A 673 -3.61 -33.20 16.73
N MET A 674 -2.37 -33.30 16.25
CA MET A 674 -1.99 -33.65 14.88
C MET A 674 -0.95 -34.76 14.93
N ASP A 675 -1.04 -35.74 14.02
CA ASP A 675 -0.03 -36.79 13.90
C ASP A 675 1.24 -36.27 13.21
N ASN A 676 2.37 -36.29 13.90
CA ASN A 676 3.71 -35.95 13.37
C ASN A 676 3.81 -34.57 12.66
N PRO A 677 3.32 -33.46 13.24
CA PRO A 677 3.47 -32.12 12.65
C PRO A 677 4.93 -31.78 12.35
N ASP A 678 5.20 -30.95 11.35
CA ASP A 678 6.57 -30.54 11.02
C ASP A 678 6.94 -29.28 11.82
N ILE A 679 5.92 -28.43 12.08
CA ILE A 679 6.00 -27.19 12.85
C ILE A 679 4.85 -27.18 13.88
N ILE A 680 5.16 -26.86 15.13
CA ILE A 680 4.17 -26.66 16.21
C ILE A 680 4.28 -25.23 16.73
N VAL A 681 3.17 -24.51 16.73
CA VAL A 681 3.10 -23.11 17.16
C VAL A 681 2.14 -23.01 18.34
N VAL A 682 2.62 -22.53 19.49
CA VAL A 682 1.80 -22.34 20.70
C VAL A 682 1.75 -20.86 21.06
N GLY A 683 0.55 -20.28 21.03
CA GLY A 683 0.25 -18.92 21.48
C GLY A 683 -0.55 -18.92 22.78
N ILE A 684 -0.01 -18.29 23.82
CA ILE A 684 -0.67 -18.13 25.12
C ILE A 684 -1.02 -16.65 25.34
N GLN A 685 -2.20 -16.40 25.92
CA GLN A 685 -2.67 -15.09 26.35
C GLN A 685 -3.00 -15.08 27.86
N GLU A 686 -2.90 -13.91 28.49
CA GLU A 686 -3.06 -13.70 29.95
C GLU A 686 -2.21 -14.63 30.83
N ILE A 687 -0.92 -14.78 30.53
CA ILE A 687 0.00 -15.55 31.38
C ILE A 687 0.20 -14.97 32.80
N VAL A 688 -0.27 -13.75 33.05
CA VAL A 688 -0.12 -12.98 34.29
C VAL A 688 -1.43 -12.27 34.65
N ASP A 689 -1.73 -12.20 35.95
CA ASP A 689 -2.93 -11.53 36.48
C ASP A 689 -2.66 -10.03 36.57
N LEU A 690 -3.42 -9.26 35.78
CA LEU A 690 -3.32 -7.79 35.72
C LEU A 690 -4.55 -7.10 36.32
N GLU A 691 -5.62 -7.84 36.65
CA GLU A 691 -6.76 -7.31 37.40
C GLU A 691 -6.43 -7.16 38.89
N SER A 692 -5.41 -7.88 39.39
CA SER A 692 -4.81 -7.66 40.70
C SER A 692 -4.19 -6.26 40.83
N LYS A 693 -5.01 -5.36 41.39
CA LYS A 693 -4.66 -3.97 41.80
C LYS A 693 -3.32 -3.86 42.53
N LYS A 694 -2.85 -4.93 43.16
CA LYS A 694 -1.62 -5.02 43.97
C LYS A 694 -0.34 -5.09 43.13
N GLN A 695 -0.37 -5.61 41.91
CA GLN A 695 0.79 -5.64 41.01
C GLN A 695 0.84 -4.40 40.10
N THR A 696 -0.29 -4.01 39.51
CA THR A 696 -0.41 -2.81 38.67
C THR A 696 -0.08 -1.52 39.43
N ALA A 697 -0.40 -1.43 40.73
CA ALA A 697 0.02 -0.29 41.56
C ALA A 697 1.51 -0.32 41.99
N ARG A 698 2.20 -1.46 41.88
CA ARG A 698 3.63 -1.56 42.25
C ARG A 698 4.55 -1.15 41.09
N SER A 699 4.23 -1.54 39.86
CA SER A 699 5.03 -1.17 38.68
C SER A 699 4.94 0.33 38.33
N LEU A 700 3.84 1.01 38.70
CA LEU A 700 3.60 2.41 38.33
C LEU A 700 4.22 3.46 39.28
N PHE A 701 4.54 3.10 40.53
CA PHE A 701 4.87 4.09 41.58
C PHE A 701 6.29 4.03 42.17
N PHE A 702 7.07 2.95 41.96
CA PHE A 702 8.40 2.81 42.59
C PHE A 702 9.51 2.42 41.62
N LYS A 703 10.31 3.41 41.19
CA LYS A 703 11.51 3.24 40.34
C LYS A 703 12.62 2.32 40.88
N LYS A 704 12.49 1.79 42.11
CA LYS A 704 13.50 0.99 42.81
C LYS A 704 13.13 -0.51 42.94
N LYS A 705 12.09 -0.98 42.25
CA LYS A 705 11.57 -2.38 42.28
C LYS A 705 11.14 -2.91 40.90
N VAL A 706 11.81 -2.47 39.83
CA VAL A 706 11.51 -2.95 38.47
C VAL A 706 12.01 -4.39 38.27
N GLU A 707 13.24 -4.68 38.70
CA GLU A 707 13.91 -5.99 38.62
C GLU A 707 13.05 -7.13 39.19
N GLU A 708 12.59 -7.01 40.45
CA GLU A 708 11.72 -8.00 41.13
C GLU A 708 10.40 -8.29 40.38
N THR A 709 9.91 -7.34 39.57
CA THR A 709 8.70 -7.56 38.75
C THR A 709 9.05 -8.29 37.45
N GLU A 710 10.16 -7.94 36.81
CA GLU A 710 10.65 -8.58 35.59
C GLU A 710 11.13 -10.02 35.85
N GLU A 711 11.71 -10.30 37.01
CA GLU A 711 12.04 -11.66 37.49
C GLU A 711 10.79 -12.55 37.61
N VAL A 712 9.72 -12.06 38.25
CA VAL A 712 8.47 -12.82 38.41
C VAL A 712 7.79 -13.09 37.07
N LEU A 713 7.84 -12.14 36.13
CA LEU A 713 7.36 -12.33 34.77
C LEU A 713 8.19 -13.42 34.06
N THR A 714 9.51 -13.27 34.05
CA THR A 714 10.46 -14.22 33.44
C THR A 714 10.28 -15.64 33.98
N HIS A 715 10.08 -15.79 35.29
CA HIS A 715 9.79 -17.08 35.91
C HIS A 715 8.48 -17.70 35.41
N ARG A 716 7.39 -16.93 35.24
CA ARG A 716 6.14 -17.47 34.67
C ARG A 716 6.28 -17.95 33.23
N TYR A 717 7.00 -17.20 32.40
CA TYR A 717 7.28 -17.61 31.03
C TYR A 717 8.11 -18.90 31.00
N LYS A 718 9.13 -19.02 31.86
CA LYS A 718 9.92 -20.24 32.01
C LYS A 718 9.08 -21.45 32.44
N LEU A 719 8.20 -21.31 33.42
CA LEU A 719 7.32 -22.40 33.87
C LEU A 719 6.45 -22.93 32.71
N TRP A 720 5.84 -22.04 31.93
CA TRP A 720 5.05 -22.44 30.77
C TRP A 720 5.90 -23.00 29.63
N HIS A 721 7.08 -22.43 29.35
CA HIS A 721 8.04 -22.99 28.40
C HIS A 721 8.42 -24.43 28.76
N ASP A 722 8.91 -24.67 29.97
CA ASP A 722 9.39 -25.97 30.42
C ASP A 722 8.25 -27.01 30.45
N TYR A 723 7.03 -26.57 30.80
CA TYR A 723 5.83 -27.40 30.73
C TYR A 723 5.43 -27.74 29.28
N LEU A 724 5.46 -26.79 28.34
CA LEU A 724 5.16 -27.04 26.93
C LEU A 724 6.18 -28.00 26.30
N VAL A 725 7.48 -27.76 26.52
CA VAL A 725 8.56 -28.65 26.06
C VAL A 725 8.34 -30.07 26.56
N ARG A 726 8.00 -30.22 27.85
CA ARG A 726 7.69 -31.51 28.45
C ARG A 726 6.48 -32.19 27.78
N ILE A 727 5.34 -31.51 27.63
CA ILE A 727 4.13 -32.11 27.02
C ILE A 727 4.37 -32.50 25.56
N ILE A 728 5.07 -31.67 24.78
CA ILE A 728 5.46 -32.00 23.40
C ILE A 728 6.39 -33.23 23.36
N GLY A 729 7.39 -33.29 24.25
CA GLY A 729 8.30 -34.43 24.37
C GLY A 729 7.60 -35.73 24.84
N GLU A 730 6.55 -35.63 25.64
CA GLU A 730 5.73 -36.78 26.06
C GLU A 730 4.74 -37.23 24.97
N ASN A 731 4.24 -36.31 24.14
CA ASN A 731 3.31 -36.62 23.05
C ASN A 731 4.00 -37.21 21.80
N TYR A 732 5.21 -36.76 21.47
CA TYR A 732 5.89 -37.14 20.22
C TYR A 732 7.31 -37.72 20.39
N GLY A 733 7.83 -37.79 21.61
CA GLY A 733 9.17 -38.29 21.92
C GLY A 733 10.14 -37.18 22.36
N THR A 734 10.97 -37.50 23.37
CA THR A 734 11.71 -36.54 24.21
C THR A 734 12.68 -35.61 23.47
N HIS A 735 13.07 -35.95 22.24
CA HIS A 735 13.94 -35.13 21.39
C HIS A 735 13.43 -35.06 19.93
N ALA A 736 12.13 -35.26 19.70
CA ALA A 736 11.54 -35.21 18.36
C ALA A 736 11.37 -33.76 17.84
N TYR A 737 11.32 -32.78 18.74
CA TYR A 737 11.10 -31.37 18.43
C TYR A 737 12.08 -30.46 19.19
N THR A 738 12.49 -29.39 18.52
CA THR A 738 13.38 -28.35 19.04
C THR A 738 12.65 -27.00 19.03
N VAL A 739 12.71 -26.25 20.13
CA VAL A 739 12.21 -24.87 20.17
C VAL A 739 13.14 -23.99 19.34
N ILE A 740 12.63 -23.41 18.25
CA ILE A 740 13.39 -22.49 17.40
C ILE A 740 13.27 -21.04 17.86
N LYS A 741 12.16 -20.68 18.52
CA LYS A 741 11.93 -19.33 19.02
C LYS A 741 10.87 -19.29 20.12
N THR A 742 11.16 -18.50 21.14
CA THR A 742 10.16 -17.93 22.04
C THR A 742 10.20 -16.42 21.98
N ASP A 743 9.06 -15.77 22.22
CA ASP A 743 9.01 -14.34 22.53
C ASP A 743 7.81 -14.02 23.44
N GLN A 744 7.85 -12.88 24.13
CA GLN A 744 6.96 -12.58 25.26
C GLN A 744 6.64 -11.09 25.40
N MET A 745 5.38 -10.76 25.69
CA MET A 745 4.93 -9.37 25.85
C MET A 745 3.81 -9.26 26.90
N VAL A 746 4.22 -8.93 28.12
CA VAL A 746 3.35 -8.67 29.30
C VAL A 746 2.43 -9.83 29.66
N GLY A 747 1.33 -10.02 28.90
CA GLY A 747 0.40 -11.14 29.06
C GLY A 747 0.43 -12.15 27.91
N LEU A 748 1.19 -11.88 26.84
CA LEU A 748 1.34 -12.75 25.68
C LEU A 748 2.63 -13.56 25.76
N PHE A 749 2.59 -14.81 25.35
CA PHE A 749 3.75 -15.69 25.19
C PHE A 749 3.60 -16.52 23.92
N SER A 750 4.65 -16.64 23.12
CA SER A 750 4.66 -17.49 21.92
C SER A 750 5.85 -18.42 21.95
N CYS A 751 5.64 -19.68 21.59
CA CYS A 751 6.67 -20.71 21.49
C CYS A 751 6.49 -21.49 20.18
N ILE A 752 7.55 -21.58 19.36
CA ILE A 752 7.54 -22.34 18.11
C ILE A 752 8.56 -23.48 18.19
N PHE A 753 8.08 -24.68 17.92
CA PHE A 753 8.86 -25.89 17.76
C PHE A 753 8.92 -26.28 16.29
N VAL A 754 10.07 -26.79 15.85
CA VAL A 754 10.25 -27.48 14.57
C VAL A 754 10.72 -28.90 14.87
N ARG A 755 10.29 -29.88 14.09
CA ARG A 755 10.79 -31.27 14.21
C ARG A 755 12.31 -31.27 14.07
N SER A 756 13.02 -31.96 14.96
CA SER A 756 14.47 -31.82 15.10
C SER A 756 15.25 -32.24 13.83
N THR A 757 14.70 -33.12 13.00
CA THR A 757 15.27 -33.50 11.69
C THR A 757 15.15 -32.41 10.63
N ASP A 758 14.23 -31.46 10.79
CA ASP A 758 13.97 -30.35 9.86
C ASP A 758 14.67 -29.04 10.26
N MET A 759 15.50 -29.05 11.31
CA MET A 759 16.19 -27.84 11.81
C MET A 759 16.98 -27.10 10.72
N ASN A 760 17.60 -27.83 9.78
CA ASN A 760 18.35 -27.24 8.66
C ASN A 760 17.45 -26.57 7.61
N ARG A 761 16.14 -26.87 7.60
CA ARG A 761 15.15 -26.26 6.71
C ARG A 761 14.65 -24.92 7.25
N ALA A 762 14.76 -24.68 8.56
CA ALA A 762 14.26 -23.48 9.24
C ALA A 762 15.38 -22.44 9.46
N ILE A 763 15.37 -21.35 8.68
CA ILE A 763 16.40 -20.30 8.71
C ILE A 763 15.80 -18.89 8.92
N SER A 764 16.66 -17.91 9.23
CA SER A 764 16.28 -16.48 9.34
C SER A 764 15.16 -16.19 10.34
N VAL A 765 15.23 -16.86 11.50
CA VAL A 765 14.25 -16.79 12.59
C VAL A 765 14.32 -15.45 13.32
N GLU A 766 13.24 -14.67 13.28
CA GLU A 766 13.13 -13.34 13.91
C GLU A 766 11.79 -13.20 14.66
N SER A 767 11.73 -12.28 15.63
CA SER A 767 10.49 -11.95 16.35
C SER A 767 10.38 -10.46 16.64
N THR A 768 9.15 -9.98 16.77
CA THR A 768 8.84 -8.57 17.08
C THR A 768 7.52 -8.47 17.86
N CYS A 769 7.36 -7.42 18.66
CA CYS A 769 6.25 -7.26 19.60
C CYS A 769 5.60 -5.87 19.47
N VAL A 770 4.28 -5.82 19.26
CA VAL A 770 3.51 -4.58 19.08
C VAL A 770 2.51 -4.40 20.22
N LYS A 771 2.59 -3.28 20.95
CA LYS A 771 1.67 -2.90 22.04
C LYS A 771 0.54 -2.01 21.50
N THR A 772 -0.72 -2.42 21.66
CA THR A 772 -1.90 -1.66 21.15
C THR A 772 -2.72 -0.96 22.23
N GLY A 773 -2.51 -1.27 23.51
CA GLY A 773 -3.32 -0.75 24.60
C GLY A 773 -3.35 0.77 24.76
N LEU A 774 -4.32 1.24 25.56
CA LEU A 774 -4.84 2.63 25.60
C LEU A 774 -3.74 3.71 25.51
N LYS A 775 -3.75 4.49 24.43
CA LYS A 775 -2.81 5.58 24.17
C LYS A 775 -3.25 6.87 24.87
N VAL A 776 -2.39 7.43 25.71
CA VAL A 776 -2.55 8.77 26.30
C VAL A 776 -1.25 9.54 26.06
N MET A 777 -1.35 10.76 25.53
CA MET A 777 -0.18 11.62 25.21
C MET A 777 0.91 10.86 24.43
N ASN A 778 0.52 10.15 23.36
CA ASN A 778 1.38 9.36 22.48
C ASN A 778 2.18 8.22 23.17
N LYS A 779 1.80 7.79 24.37
CA LYS A 779 2.32 6.58 25.02
C LYS A 779 1.17 5.61 25.34
N SER A 780 1.33 4.34 24.97
CA SER A 780 0.42 3.27 25.40
C SER A 780 0.65 2.99 26.88
N ILE A 781 -0.35 3.28 27.72
CA ILE A 781 -0.27 3.12 29.17
C ILE A 781 -0.36 1.64 29.58
N HIS A 782 -0.99 0.81 28.75
CA HIS A 782 -1.28 -0.60 29.06
C HIS A 782 -0.62 -1.50 28.02
N GLY A 783 0.39 -2.28 28.42
CA GLY A 783 1.15 -3.16 27.52
C GLY A 783 0.58 -4.58 27.35
N ASN A 784 -0.61 -4.85 27.89
CA ASN A 784 -1.23 -6.18 27.98
C ASN A 784 -2.17 -6.54 26.82
N LYS A 785 -2.21 -5.70 25.79
CA LYS A 785 -2.97 -5.89 24.56
C LYS A 785 -2.07 -5.53 23.38
N GLY A 786 -2.17 -6.29 22.30
CA GLY A 786 -1.28 -6.20 21.14
C GLY A 786 -0.99 -7.57 20.55
N GLY A 787 0.20 -7.74 19.97
CA GLY A 787 0.61 -9.03 19.40
C GLY A 787 2.11 -9.25 19.36
N ILE A 788 2.47 -10.53 19.30
CA ILE A 788 3.81 -11.05 19.08
C ILE A 788 3.81 -11.67 17.68
N ALA A 789 4.72 -11.24 16.82
CA ALA A 789 4.91 -11.83 15.50
C ALA A 789 6.28 -12.54 15.45
N ILE A 790 6.28 -13.83 15.13
CA ILE A 790 7.50 -14.63 14.92
C ILE A 790 7.52 -15.04 13.45
N ARG A 791 8.65 -14.86 12.77
CA ARG A 791 8.82 -15.23 11.36
C ARG A 791 10.09 -16.03 11.13
N PHE A 792 10.06 -16.87 10.12
CA PHE A 792 11.22 -17.60 9.62
C PHE A 792 10.99 -18.03 8.18
N VAL A 793 12.04 -18.53 7.54
CA VAL A 793 11.96 -19.19 6.24
C VAL A 793 12.04 -20.69 6.51
N TYR A 794 11.15 -21.47 5.92
CA TYR A 794 11.17 -22.93 5.93
C TYR A 794 11.29 -23.42 4.50
N ASP A 795 12.32 -24.23 4.22
CA ASP A 795 12.82 -24.44 2.86
C ASP A 795 13.19 -23.09 2.22
N HIS A 796 12.62 -22.73 1.06
CA HIS A 796 12.69 -21.37 0.49
C HIS A 796 11.35 -20.63 0.60
N SER A 797 10.46 -21.02 1.53
CA SER A 797 9.16 -20.38 1.76
C SER A 797 9.13 -19.54 3.04
N SER A 798 8.52 -18.35 2.98
CA SER A 798 8.44 -17.45 4.14
C SER A 798 7.16 -17.65 4.97
N LEU A 799 7.34 -17.85 6.28
CA LEU A 799 6.26 -18.05 7.25
C LEU A 799 6.28 -16.96 8.31
N CYS A 800 5.12 -16.42 8.68
CA CYS A 800 4.96 -15.50 9.81
C CYS A 800 3.73 -15.86 10.66
N PHE A 801 3.94 -15.99 11.97
CA PHE A 801 2.95 -16.37 12.96
C PHE A 801 2.72 -15.23 13.95
N VAL A 802 1.47 -14.76 14.03
CA VAL A 802 1.04 -13.71 14.95
C VAL A 802 0.17 -14.31 16.06
N ASN A 803 0.62 -14.18 17.31
CA ASN A 803 -0.18 -14.39 18.51
C ASN A 803 -0.65 -13.02 19.02
N CYS A 804 -1.96 -12.79 19.16
CA CYS A 804 -2.49 -11.51 19.61
C CYS A 804 -3.51 -11.60 20.76
N HIS A 805 -3.66 -10.48 21.45
CA HIS A 805 -4.72 -10.23 22.41
C HIS A 805 -5.27 -8.82 22.15
N LEU A 806 -6.45 -8.74 21.52
CA LEU A 806 -7.07 -7.48 21.09
C LEU A 806 -8.00 -6.89 22.17
N ALA A 807 -8.43 -5.64 21.99
CA ALA A 807 -9.30 -4.94 22.94
C ALA A 807 -10.59 -5.71 23.29
N ALA A 808 -10.76 -6.00 24.58
CA ALA A 808 -11.92 -6.71 25.12
C ALA A 808 -13.20 -5.86 25.16
N GLY A 809 -14.35 -6.54 25.29
CA GLY A 809 -15.65 -5.91 25.57
C GLY A 809 -16.59 -5.77 24.37
N GLN A 810 -17.89 -5.80 24.65
CA GLN A 810 -18.96 -6.01 23.65
C GLN A 810 -19.00 -4.95 22.54
N SER A 811 -18.77 -3.68 22.89
CA SER A 811 -18.89 -2.52 22.00
C SER A 811 -17.59 -2.11 21.29
N HIS A 812 -16.44 -2.67 21.66
CA HIS A 812 -15.12 -2.20 21.21
C HIS A 812 -14.67 -2.76 19.85
N ILE A 813 -15.60 -2.93 18.89
CA ILE A 813 -15.35 -3.49 17.56
C ILE A 813 -14.30 -2.65 16.81
N GLN A 814 -14.47 -1.32 16.77
CA GLN A 814 -13.54 -0.42 16.07
C GLN A 814 -12.14 -0.46 16.68
N GLN A 815 -12.02 -0.64 18.01
CA GLN A 815 -10.73 -0.78 18.65
C GLN A 815 -10.05 -2.10 18.28
N ARG A 816 -10.79 -3.23 18.23
CA ARG A 816 -10.22 -4.51 17.75
C ARG A 816 -9.75 -4.43 16.31
N ASN A 817 -10.52 -3.77 15.43
CA ASN A 817 -10.11 -3.55 14.04
C ASN A 817 -8.79 -2.75 13.98
N ALA A 818 -8.69 -1.66 14.76
CA ALA A 818 -7.51 -0.80 14.82
C ALA A 818 -6.30 -1.48 15.50
N ASP A 819 -6.52 -2.34 16.49
CA ASP A 819 -5.48 -3.15 17.13
C ASP A 819 -4.88 -4.15 16.13
N ALA A 820 -5.74 -4.89 15.41
CA ALA A 820 -5.32 -5.86 14.40
C ALA A 820 -4.59 -5.17 13.22
N GLU A 821 -5.11 -4.05 12.73
CA GLU A 821 -4.44 -3.22 11.71
C GLU A 821 -3.08 -2.70 12.21
N GLY A 822 -3.04 -2.19 13.45
CA GLY A 822 -1.81 -1.69 14.07
C GLY A 822 -0.73 -2.76 14.18
N ILE A 823 -1.08 -3.98 14.58
CA ILE A 823 -0.15 -5.12 14.63
C ILE A 823 0.40 -5.41 13.23
N LEU A 824 -0.46 -5.58 12.22
CA LEU A 824 -0.03 -5.92 10.85
C LEU A 824 0.81 -4.82 10.17
N GLN A 825 0.67 -3.55 10.57
CA GLN A 825 1.40 -2.42 9.99
C GLN A 825 2.67 -2.02 10.76
N THR A 826 2.79 -2.37 12.05
CA THR A 826 3.91 -1.90 12.90
C THR A 826 4.76 -3.02 13.49
N ALA A 827 4.39 -4.29 13.26
CA ALA A 827 5.27 -5.42 13.50
C ALA A 827 6.37 -5.45 12.42
N THR A 828 7.51 -4.82 12.74
CA THR A 828 8.67 -4.74 11.85
C THR A 828 9.77 -5.73 12.23
N PHE A 829 10.34 -6.35 11.20
CA PHE A 829 11.52 -7.22 11.22
C PHE A 829 12.68 -6.55 10.47
N GLN A 830 13.88 -7.15 10.51
CA GLN A 830 14.98 -6.67 9.65
C GLN A 830 14.69 -7.04 8.19
N PRO A 831 14.80 -6.09 7.24
CA PRO A 831 14.82 -6.38 5.81
C PRO A 831 15.84 -7.45 5.46
N LYS A 832 15.50 -8.34 4.52
CA LYS A 832 16.39 -9.38 4.01
C LYS A 832 16.30 -9.46 2.50
N GLU A 833 17.46 -9.37 1.85
CA GLU A 833 17.60 -9.54 0.39
C GLU A 833 17.59 -11.03 -0.01
N TYR A 834 16.64 -11.81 0.52
CA TYR A 834 16.37 -13.16 0.03
C TYR A 834 15.41 -13.09 -1.16
N ALA A 835 15.99 -12.97 -2.36
CA ALA A 835 15.23 -12.93 -3.60
C ALA A 835 14.20 -14.07 -3.67
N ASN A 836 12.95 -13.73 -3.98
CA ASN A 836 11.82 -14.65 -4.18
C ASN A 836 11.31 -15.43 -2.94
N VAL A 837 11.88 -15.22 -1.76
CA VAL A 837 11.38 -15.87 -0.53
C VAL A 837 10.15 -15.14 0.03
N PHE A 838 10.11 -13.81 -0.12
CA PHE A 838 8.97 -12.97 0.25
C PHE A 838 8.03 -12.72 -0.93
N SER A 839 6.77 -12.42 -0.62
CA SER A 839 5.71 -12.16 -1.58
C SER A 839 5.62 -10.68 -1.96
N HIS A 840 5.03 -10.41 -3.13
CA HIS A 840 4.50 -9.08 -3.49
C HIS A 840 5.54 -7.93 -3.40
N GLY A 841 6.79 -8.20 -3.77
CA GLY A 841 7.86 -7.20 -3.74
C GLY A 841 8.24 -6.73 -2.33
N GLY A 842 7.95 -7.55 -1.31
CA GLY A 842 8.37 -7.35 0.07
C GLY A 842 9.81 -7.76 0.32
N ASP A 843 10.42 -7.15 1.34
CA ASP A 843 11.77 -7.45 1.86
C ASP A 843 11.73 -8.27 3.16
N GLY A 844 10.56 -8.78 3.54
CA GLY A 844 10.34 -9.50 4.78
C GLY A 844 10.33 -8.63 6.04
N SER A 845 10.28 -7.29 5.90
CA SER A 845 10.23 -6.35 7.02
C SER A 845 8.87 -6.28 7.70
N LEU A 846 7.76 -6.63 7.03
CA LEU A 846 6.40 -6.59 7.60
C LEU A 846 5.72 -7.96 7.53
N VAL A 847 4.77 -8.21 8.43
CA VAL A 847 4.02 -9.49 8.51
C VAL A 847 3.51 -9.94 7.14
N LEU A 848 2.86 -9.05 6.39
CA LEU A 848 2.21 -9.38 5.12
C LEU A 848 3.15 -9.62 3.93
N ASP A 849 4.47 -9.43 4.08
CA ASP A 849 5.47 -9.80 3.06
C ASP A 849 5.71 -11.32 3.00
N HIS A 850 5.22 -12.08 3.97
CA HIS A 850 5.44 -13.53 4.04
C HIS A 850 4.40 -14.28 3.19
N GLU A 851 4.83 -15.37 2.54
CA GLU A 851 3.96 -16.22 1.71
C GLU A 851 2.82 -16.82 2.54
N PHE A 852 3.15 -17.30 3.75
CA PHE A 852 2.24 -17.92 4.68
C PHE A 852 2.16 -17.10 5.98
N CYS A 853 1.06 -16.37 6.16
CA CYS A 853 0.81 -15.60 7.38
C CYS A 853 -0.31 -16.25 8.19
N PHE A 854 -0.06 -16.55 9.45
CA PHE A 854 -1.06 -17.04 10.40
C PHE A 854 -1.28 -15.99 11.49
N LEU A 855 -2.54 -15.74 11.85
CA LEU A 855 -2.91 -14.84 12.94
C LEU A 855 -3.88 -15.55 13.88
N SER A 856 -3.53 -15.57 15.16
CA SER A 856 -4.21 -16.37 16.18
C SER A 856 -4.19 -15.68 17.53
N GLY A 857 -5.06 -16.13 18.45
CA GLY A 857 -5.10 -15.62 19.82
C GLY A 857 -6.49 -15.24 20.28
N ASP A 858 -6.55 -14.47 21.37
CA ASP A 858 -7.78 -13.85 21.84
C ASP A 858 -8.06 -12.57 21.06
N LEU A 859 -8.72 -12.73 19.91
CA LEU A 859 -9.18 -11.63 19.07
C LEU A 859 -10.37 -10.89 19.68
N ASN A 860 -10.99 -11.42 20.75
CA ASN A 860 -11.97 -10.75 21.59
C ASN A 860 -13.27 -10.25 20.88
N TYR A 861 -13.53 -10.68 19.64
CA TYR A 861 -14.82 -10.42 18.96
C TYR A 861 -15.95 -11.21 19.61
N ARG A 862 -17.16 -10.63 19.63
CA ARG A 862 -18.29 -11.12 20.41
C ARG A 862 -19.49 -11.43 19.53
N ILE A 863 -20.43 -12.24 20.02
CA ILE A 863 -21.72 -12.47 19.37
C ILE A 863 -22.67 -11.32 19.76
N LYS A 864 -23.27 -10.63 18.78
CA LYS A 864 -24.15 -9.46 18.98
C LYS A 864 -25.62 -9.86 19.26
N MET A 865 -25.82 -10.85 20.12
CA MET A 865 -27.14 -11.40 20.46
C MET A 865 -27.40 -11.31 21.98
N ASN A 866 -28.66 -11.39 22.41
CA ASN A 866 -29.02 -11.45 23.83
C ASN A 866 -28.51 -12.76 24.46
N ARG A 867 -27.95 -12.69 25.68
CA ARG A 867 -27.40 -13.85 26.41
C ARG A 867 -28.38 -15.03 26.51
N ASN A 868 -29.66 -14.76 26.76
CA ASN A 868 -30.64 -15.83 26.97
C ASN A 868 -30.99 -16.56 25.66
N ASP A 869 -30.96 -15.85 24.53
CA ASP A 869 -31.16 -16.47 23.22
C ASP A 869 -29.91 -17.24 22.77
N VAL A 870 -28.71 -16.70 23.05
CA VAL A 870 -27.44 -17.44 22.84
C VAL A 870 -27.43 -18.74 23.65
N LEU A 871 -27.76 -18.70 24.94
CA LEU A 871 -27.82 -19.92 25.75
C LEU A 871 -28.92 -20.89 25.32
N ARG A 872 -30.05 -20.41 24.78
CA ARG A 872 -31.11 -21.28 24.23
C ARG A 872 -30.61 -22.01 22.97
N LEU A 873 -29.91 -21.30 22.07
CA LEU A 873 -29.28 -21.92 20.89
C LEU A 873 -28.17 -22.90 21.28
N LEU A 874 -27.34 -22.57 22.28
CA LEU A 874 -26.28 -23.47 22.74
C LEU A 874 -26.82 -24.72 23.48
N ALA A 875 -28.04 -24.66 24.02
CA ALA A 875 -28.74 -25.82 24.58
C ALA A 875 -29.49 -26.66 23.53
N ASP A 876 -29.53 -26.24 22.27
CA ASP A 876 -30.16 -26.99 21.19
C ASP A 876 -29.38 -28.27 20.87
N THR A 877 -30.11 -29.34 20.56
CA THR A 877 -29.55 -30.60 20.07
C THR A 877 -29.00 -30.48 18.64
N ASN A 878 -29.56 -29.60 17.81
CA ASN A 878 -29.05 -29.35 16.46
C ASN A 878 -27.93 -28.30 16.50
N LYS A 879 -26.72 -28.77 16.85
CA LYS A 879 -25.54 -27.91 17.02
C LYS A 879 -25.13 -27.15 15.76
N GLU A 880 -25.21 -27.76 14.58
CA GLU A 880 -24.83 -27.10 13.32
C GLU A 880 -25.73 -25.90 12.99
N GLU A 881 -27.05 -26.06 13.17
CA GLU A 881 -28.00 -24.98 12.99
C GLU A 881 -27.86 -23.89 14.06
N ALA A 882 -27.60 -24.28 15.31
CA ALA A 882 -27.32 -23.35 16.40
C ALA A 882 -26.06 -22.51 16.13
N TRP A 883 -24.95 -23.15 15.75
CA TRP A 883 -23.71 -22.46 15.39
C TRP A 883 -23.91 -21.54 14.19
N SER A 884 -24.63 -21.98 13.15
CA SER A 884 -24.96 -21.15 11.98
C SER A 884 -25.71 -19.87 12.37
N LYS A 885 -26.76 -20.00 13.21
CA LYS A 885 -27.53 -18.84 13.72
C LYS A 885 -26.69 -17.89 14.57
N LEU A 886 -25.76 -18.42 15.36
CA LEU A 886 -24.86 -17.63 16.21
C LEU A 886 -23.74 -16.93 15.40
N GLN A 887 -23.20 -17.59 14.38
CA GLN A 887 -22.18 -17.05 13.48
C GLN A 887 -22.71 -15.91 12.62
N LEU A 888 -23.99 -15.95 12.23
CA LEU A 888 -24.68 -14.80 11.63
C LEU A 888 -24.67 -13.55 12.52
N GLU A 889 -24.44 -13.68 13.84
CA GLU A 889 -24.29 -12.57 14.80
C GLU A 889 -22.84 -12.38 15.32
N ASP A 890 -21.86 -13.14 14.84
CA ASP A 890 -20.44 -12.97 15.19
C ASP A 890 -19.89 -11.65 14.63
N GLN A 891 -19.24 -10.86 15.48
CA GLN A 891 -18.71 -9.57 15.07
C GLN A 891 -17.54 -9.69 14.09
N LEU A 892 -16.70 -10.73 14.15
CA LEU A 892 -15.57 -10.88 13.22
C LEU A 892 -16.10 -11.18 11.81
N LEU A 893 -16.98 -12.17 11.67
CA LEU A 893 -17.67 -12.47 10.42
C LEU A 893 -18.43 -11.25 9.90
N LYS A 894 -19.17 -10.52 10.74
CA LYS A 894 -19.84 -9.27 10.32
C LYS A 894 -18.87 -8.17 9.85
N GLN A 895 -17.66 -8.07 10.40
CA GLN A 895 -16.65 -7.15 9.85
C GLN A 895 -16.14 -7.65 8.50
N ARG A 896 -15.88 -8.96 8.34
CA ARG A 896 -15.47 -9.56 7.05
C ARG A 896 -16.56 -9.42 5.96
N THR A 897 -17.84 -9.39 6.30
CA THR A 897 -18.92 -9.22 5.32
C THR A 897 -19.27 -7.75 5.05
N ASN A 898 -19.35 -6.92 6.10
CA ASN A 898 -19.95 -5.58 6.02
C ASN A 898 -18.95 -4.43 6.20
N ASN A 899 -17.72 -4.71 6.63
CA ASN A 899 -16.64 -3.72 6.67
C ASN A 899 -15.58 -4.09 5.61
N PRO A 900 -15.79 -3.72 4.34
CA PRO A 900 -14.88 -4.01 3.24
C PRO A 900 -13.49 -3.34 3.33
N LEU A 901 -13.25 -2.53 4.37
CA LEU A 901 -11.97 -1.89 4.67
C LEU A 901 -11.24 -2.56 5.85
N PHE A 902 -11.80 -3.66 6.35
CA PHE A 902 -11.27 -4.44 7.45
C PHE A 902 -10.00 -5.21 7.03
N LYS A 903 -8.85 -4.90 7.62
CA LYS A 903 -7.56 -5.49 7.19
C LYS A 903 -7.50 -7.02 7.24
N LEU A 904 -8.25 -7.67 8.13
CA LEU A 904 -8.31 -9.14 8.20
C LEU A 904 -9.13 -9.79 7.07
N LEU A 905 -9.70 -9.02 6.14
CA LEU A 905 -10.27 -9.54 4.87
C LEU A 905 -9.26 -10.31 4.02
N GLN A 906 -7.97 -9.97 4.13
CA GLN A 906 -6.89 -10.65 3.40
C GLN A 906 -6.54 -12.03 3.96
N PHE A 907 -7.16 -12.41 5.08
CA PHE A 907 -7.02 -13.72 5.70
C PHE A 907 -8.31 -14.52 5.50
N GLU A 908 -8.21 -15.83 5.56
CA GLU A 908 -9.29 -16.80 5.63
C GLU A 908 -9.40 -17.37 7.06
N GLU A 909 -10.52 -18.01 7.37
CA GLU A 909 -10.80 -18.69 8.64
C GLU A 909 -11.50 -19.99 8.30
N ALA A 910 -11.09 -21.10 8.90
CA ALA A 910 -11.73 -22.40 8.68
C ALA A 910 -13.12 -22.45 9.36
N PRO A 911 -14.07 -23.28 8.88
CA PRO A 911 -15.39 -23.38 9.48
C PRO A 911 -15.35 -23.69 10.98
N ILE A 912 -16.01 -22.86 11.79
CA ILE A 912 -16.10 -23.07 13.23
C ILE A 912 -17.23 -24.07 13.50
N GLN A 913 -16.89 -25.27 13.95
CA GLN A 913 -17.82 -26.36 14.29
C GLN A 913 -17.69 -26.76 15.77
N PHE A 914 -17.66 -25.76 16.65
CA PHE A 914 -17.57 -25.95 18.10
C PHE A 914 -18.27 -24.81 18.84
N ASP A 915 -18.78 -25.11 20.04
CA ASP A 915 -19.42 -24.13 20.92
C ASP A 915 -18.45 -22.99 21.33
N PRO A 916 -18.95 -21.78 21.62
CA PRO A 916 -18.16 -20.63 22.07
C PRO A 916 -17.12 -20.94 23.15
N THR A 917 -15.93 -20.38 22.98
CA THR A 917 -14.75 -20.64 23.84
C THR A 917 -14.73 -19.78 25.11
N TYR A 918 -15.47 -18.68 25.12
CA TYR A 918 -15.60 -17.71 26.22
C TYR A 918 -17.08 -17.47 26.54
N LYS A 919 -17.50 -17.10 27.75
CA LYS A 919 -16.78 -17.07 29.02
C LYS A 919 -17.34 -18.17 29.92
N TYR A 920 -16.49 -19.00 30.50
CA TYR A 920 -16.86 -20.02 31.48
C TYR A 920 -16.69 -19.53 32.93
N ASP A 921 -17.27 -20.26 33.87
CA ASP A 921 -16.80 -20.25 35.26
C ASP A 921 -15.66 -21.30 35.37
N PRO A 922 -14.44 -20.91 35.80
CA PRO A 922 -13.30 -21.82 35.90
C PRO A 922 -13.60 -23.10 36.70
N GLY A 923 -13.06 -24.22 36.24
CA GLY A 923 -13.30 -25.56 36.77
C GLY A 923 -14.65 -26.18 36.36
N THR A 924 -15.45 -25.52 35.51
CA THR A 924 -16.80 -25.99 35.14
C THR A 924 -17.11 -25.80 33.65
N ASP A 925 -18.20 -26.42 33.18
CA ASP A 925 -18.77 -26.23 31.83
C ASP A 925 -19.91 -25.19 31.81
N PHE A 926 -20.13 -24.47 32.91
CA PHE A 926 -21.15 -23.42 32.96
C PHE A 926 -20.60 -22.10 32.39
N TYR A 927 -21.33 -21.51 31.45
CA TYR A 927 -21.06 -20.14 30.98
C TYR A 927 -21.36 -19.10 32.08
N ASP A 928 -20.48 -18.09 32.16
CA ASP A 928 -20.36 -17.04 33.18
C ASP A 928 -21.64 -16.77 33.99
N ARG A 929 -21.67 -17.30 35.22
CA ARG A 929 -22.76 -17.07 36.19
C ARG A 929 -22.48 -15.90 37.14
N SER A 930 -21.31 -15.26 37.00
CA SER A 930 -20.98 -14.04 37.75
C SER A 930 -21.98 -12.90 37.52
N GLU A 931 -21.98 -11.88 38.37
CA GLU A 931 -22.85 -10.70 38.23
C GLU A 931 -22.73 -10.00 36.86
N LYS A 932 -21.55 -10.10 36.23
CA LYS A 932 -21.27 -9.51 34.90
C LYS A 932 -22.03 -10.22 33.77
N LYS A 933 -22.52 -11.45 33.98
CA LYS A 933 -23.30 -12.31 33.05
C LYS A 933 -22.92 -12.07 31.59
N ARG A 934 -21.66 -12.34 31.24
CA ARG A 934 -21.16 -12.17 29.87
C ARG A 934 -21.94 -13.06 28.89
N VAL A 935 -22.11 -12.55 27.67
CA VAL A 935 -22.64 -13.33 26.54
C VAL A 935 -21.52 -14.27 26.06
N PRO A 936 -21.80 -15.57 25.81
CA PRO A 936 -20.82 -16.45 25.18
C PRO A 936 -20.32 -15.92 23.82
N ALA A 937 -19.05 -16.17 23.49
CA ALA A 937 -18.41 -15.72 22.26
C ALA A 937 -17.24 -16.62 21.83
N TRP A 938 -16.98 -16.65 20.51
CA TRP A 938 -15.74 -17.14 19.93
C TRP A 938 -14.69 -16.01 19.94
N CYS A 939 -14.10 -15.80 21.13
CA CYS A 939 -13.02 -14.83 21.33
C CYS A 939 -11.71 -15.34 20.72
N ASP A 940 -11.42 -16.63 20.90
CA ASP A 940 -10.20 -17.30 20.46
C ASP A 940 -10.34 -17.75 19.01
N ARG A 941 -9.42 -17.33 18.12
CA ARG A 941 -9.54 -17.53 16.66
C ARG A 941 -8.22 -17.97 16.02
N VAL A 942 -8.30 -18.60 14.84
CA VAL A 942 -7.15 -18.88 13.96
C VAL A 942 -7.50 -18.50 12.52
N LEU A 943 -6.75 -17.54 11.98
CA LEU A 943 -6.86 -17.03 10.63
C LEU A 943 -5.56 -17.27 9.86
N TYR A 944 -5.64 -17.41 8.53
CA TYR A 944 -4.48 -17.70 7.68
C TYR A 944 -4.54 -16.93 6.35
N LYS A 945 -3.39 -16.61 5.76
CA LYS A 945 -3.23 -16.00 4.43
C LYS A 945 -2.09 -16.71 3.71
N GLY A 946 -2.33 -17.14 2.48
CA GLY A 946 -1.34 -17.75 1.59
C GLY A 946 -2.04 -18.53 0.49
N LYS A 947 -1.30 -18.94 -0.55
CA LYS A 947 -1.82 -19.84 -1.60
C LYS A 947 -1.56 -21.29 -1.20
N ASN A 948 -2.44 -22.20 -1.60
CA ASN A 948 -2.28 -23.64 -1.35
C ASN A 948 -2.14 -24.00 0.15
N ILE A 949 -2.94 -23.36 1.01
CA ILE A 949 -3.11 -23.75 2.41
C ILE A 949 -4.35 -24.64 2.50
N GLN A 950 -4.19 -25.87 2.99
CA GLN A 950 -5.32 -26.75 3.33
C GLN A 950 -5.50 -26.76 4.85
N ASN A 951 -6.68 -26.38 5.36
CA ASN A 951 -7.03 -26.69 6.74
C ASN A 951 -7.37 -28.18 6.87
N LEU A 952 -6.73 -28.86 7.81
CA LEU A 952 -6.91 -30.29 8.11
C LEU A 952 -7.92 -30.49 9.24
N TYR A 953 -7.92 -29.58 10.23
CA TYR A 953 -8.95 -29.50 11.27
C TYR A 953 -8.94 -28.10 11.90
N TYR A 954 -10.06 -27.73 12.54
CA TYR A 954 -10.12 -26.60 13.46
C TYR A 954 -11.07 -26.93 14.62
N ARG A 955 -10.56 -27.00 15.86
CA ARG A 955 -11.34 -27.49 17.01
C ARG A 955 -10.96 -26.85 18.35
N ARG A 956 -11.87 -27.02 19.30
CA ARG A 956 -11.75 -26.69 20.73
C ARG A 956 -11.39 -27.92 21.56
N TYR A 957 -10.79 -27.71 22.73
CA TYR A 957 -10.47 -28.74 23.74
C TYR A 957 -11.07 -28.35 25.10
N GLU A 958 -11.19 -29.30 26.03
CA GLU A 958 -12.05 -29.16 27.21
C GLU A 958 -11.30 -28.97 28.54
N ALA A 959 -10.08 -28.41 28.49
CA ALA A 959 -9.38 -27.94 29.69
C ALA A 959 -10.20 -26.81 30.36
N LYS A 960 -10.40 -26.91 31.68
CA LYS A 960 -11.35 -26.09 32.45
C LYS A 960 -10.68 -25.13 33.41
N ALA A 961 -9.35 -25.17 33.55
CA ALA A 961 -8.59 -24.29 34.44
C ALA A 961 -8.83 -22.77 34.21
N SER A 962 -9.17 -22.37 32.98
CA SER A 962 -9.44 -20.97 32.59
C SER A 962 -10.94 -20.74 32.29
N ASP A 963 -11.36 -19.47 32.28
CA ASP A 963 -12.65 -19.04 31.73
C ASP A 963 -12.70 -19.06 30.18
N HIS A 964 -11.57 -19.34 29.52
CA HIS A 964 -11.46 -19.69 28.10
C HIS A 964 -11.13 -21.19 27.89
N ARG A 965 -11.64 -21.76 26.79
CA ARG A 965 -11.29 -23.10 26.30
C ARG A 965 -10.15 -23.06 25.26
N PRO A 966 -9.13 -23.95 25.32
CA PRO A 966 -8.08 -24.01 24.31
C PRO A 966 -8.62 -24.34 22.91
N ILE A 967 -7.94 -23.86 21.87
CA ILE A 967 -8.21 -24.20 20.47
C ILE A 967 -6.94 -24.66 19.75
N ALA A 968 -7.08 -25.49 18.73
CA ALA A 968 -6.03 -25.72 17.76
C ALA A 968 -6.58 -25.91 16.34
N ALA A 969 -5.77 -25.51 15.36
CA ALA A 969 -6.01 -25.74 13.95
C ALA A 969 -4.80 -26.44 13.32
N GLY A 970 -5.07 -27.43 12.47
CA GLY A 970 -4.07 -28.12 11.68
C GLY A 970 -4.09 -27.64 10.23
N PHE A 971 -2.91 -27.49 9.62
CA PHE A 971 -2.77 -27.10 8.21
C PHE A 971 -1.76 -27.98 7.49
N SER A 972 -1.98 -28.25 6.21
CA SER A 972 -0.93 -28.59 5.25
C SER A 972 -0.67 -27.36 4.39
N ILE A 973 0.60 -27.01 4.19
CA ILE A 973 1.04 -25.96 3.27
C ILE A 973 2.04 -26.53 2.26
N ARG A 974 2.06 -25.97 1.05
CA ARG A 974 3.01 -26.39 0.02
C ARG A 974 4.24 -25.48 0.02
N THR A 975 5.33 -25.91 0.67
CA THR A 975 6.60 -25.17 0.69
C THR A 975 7.34 -25.37 -0.63
N LYS A 976 8.33 -24.51 -0.92
CA LYS A 976 9.09 -24.54 -2.17
C LYS A 976 10.60 -24.62 -1.91
N VAL A 977 11.32 -25.29 -2.80
CA VAL A 977 12.78 -25.19 -2.94
C VAL A 977 13.07 -24.74 -4.36
N ALA A 978 13.63 -23.54 -4.48
CA ALA A 978 13.94 -22.90 -5.77
C ALA A 978 15.38 -23.23 -6.23
N ASP A 979 15.53 -23.70 -7.46
CA ASP A 979 16.79 -23.89 -8.18
C ASP A 979 17.23 -22.55 -8.81
N PRO A 980 18.32 -21.90 -8.33
CA PRO A 980 18.75 -20.60 -8.83
C PRO A 980 19.09 -20.64 -10.33
N LYS A 981 19.75 -21.69 -10.81
CA LYS A 981 20.19 -21.78 -12.20
C LYS A 981 19.02 -21.86 -13.16
N LYS A 982 17.98 -22.64 -12.82
CA LYS A 982 16.74 -22.70 -13.61
C LYS A 982 16.00 -21.38 -13.60
N ARG A 983 15.97 -20.70 -12.46
CA ARG A 983 15.36 -19.37 -12.34
C ARG A 983 16.08 -18.33 -13.21
N ASP A 984 17.41 -18.34 -13.24
CA ASP A 984 18.18 -17.36 -14.01
C ASP A 984 18.07 -17.60 -15.52
N MET A 985 18.00 -18.87 -15.95
CA MET A 985 17.63 -19.22 -17.33
C MET A 985 16.21 -18.76 -17.68
N LEU A 986 15.24 -18.90 -16.78
CA LEU A 986 13.88 -18.40 -16.97
C LEU A 986 13.86 -16.85 -17.03
N SER A 987 14.58 -16.16 -16.15
CA SER A 987 14.69 -14.69 -16.16
C SER A 987 15.22 -14.22 -17.51
N SER A 988 16.29 -14.84 -18.01
CA SER A 988 16.88 -14.55 -19.32
C SER A 988 15.92 -14.77 -20.50
N LYS A 989 14.91 -15.63 -20.34
CA LYS A 989 13.82 -15.82 -21.30
C LYS A 989 12.74 -14.74 -21.15
N VAL A 990 12.34 -14.44 -19.93
CA VAL A 990 11.36 -13.39 -19.59
C VAL A 990 11.86 -12.00 -20.01
N ASP A 991 13.16 -11.72 -19.95
CA ASP A 991 13.74 -10.47 -20.47
C ASP A 991 13.59 -10.34 -22.00
N LYS A 992 13.63 -11.44 -22.76
CA LYS A 992 13.36 -11.45 -24.20
C LYS A 992 11.86 -11.27 -24.50
N GLU A 993 11.02 -11.99 -23.76
CA GLU A 993 9.55 -11.86 -23.81
C GLU A 993 9.13 -10.41 -23.47
N TRP A 994 9.84 -9.73 -22.56
CA TRP A 994 9.63 -8.32 -22.22
C TRP A 994 9.97 -7.36 -23.36
N ILE A 995 11.09 -7.57 -24.06
CA ILE A 995 11.47 -6.75 -25.22
C ILE A 995 10.36 -6.80 -26.27
N GLU A 996 9.87 -7.99 -26.61
CA GLU A 996 8.76 -8.15 -27.56
C GLU A 996 7.46 -7.46 -27.09
N HIS A 997 7.13 -7.58 -25.81
CA HIS A 997 5.97 -6.93 -25.20
C HIS A 997 6.08 -5.40 -25.29
N ARG A 998 7.24 -4.84 -24.91
CA ARG A 998 7.52 -3.41 -24.97
C ARG A 998 7.51 -2.90 -26.41
N THR A 999 8.15 -3.57 -27.36
CA THR A 999 8.11 -3.17 -28.78
C THR A 999 6.69 -3.10 -29.31
N ARG A 1000 5.81 -4.04 -28.93
CA ARG A 1000 4.39 -3.99 -29.32
C ARG A 1000 3.67 -2.77 -28.72
N PHE A 1001 3.93 -2.46 -27.45
CA PHE A 1001 3.38 -1.25 -26.80
C PHE A 1001 3.88 0.04 -27.45
N VAL A 1002 5.19 0.15 -27.74
CA VAL A 1002 5.79 1.33 -28.40
C VAL A 1002 5.16 1.55 -29.77
N ARG A 1003 5.05 0.51 -30.59
CA ARG A 1003 4.42 0.57 -31.92
C ARG A 1003 2.98 1.05 -31.87
N ASP A 1004 2.21 0.55 -30.93
CA ASP A 1004 0.82 0.93 -30.68
C ASP A 1004 0.69 2.40 -30.21
N LYS A 1005 1.63 2.89 -29.39
CA LYS A 1005 1.72 4.30 -28.99
C LYS A 1005 2.16 5.22 -30.15
N LYS A 1006 3.13 4.81 -30.96
CA LYS A 1006 3.55 5.52 -32.18
C LYS A 1006 2.38 5.71 -33.15
N ALA A 1007 1.60 4.65 -33.40
CA ALA A 1007 0.44 4.72 -34.29
C ALA A 1007 -0.64 5.68 -33.75
N ARG A 1008 -0.92 5.66 -32.43
CA ARG A 1008 -1.82 6.65 -31.83
C ARG A 1008 -1.29 8.08 -31.96
N TYR A 1009 -0.01 8.34 -31.68
CA TYR A 1009 0.59 9.68 -31.80
C TYR A 1009 0.47 10.25 -33.23
N VAL A 1010 0.67 9.42 -34.26
CA VAL A 1010 0.47 9.82 -35.66
C VAL A 1010 -1.01 10.06 -35.99
N ALA A 1011 -1.92 9.21 -35.51
CA ALA A 1011 -3.36 9.38 -35.70
C ALA A 1011 -3.94 10.60 -34.95
N ASP A 1012 -3.30 11.02 -33.86
CA ASP A 1012 -3.70 12.15 -33.01
C ASP A 1012 -3.51 13.53 -33.68
N TYR A 1013 -3.02 13.59 -34.92
CA TYR A 1013 -3.11 14.77 -35.80
C TYR A 1013 -4.45 14.85 -36.58
N GLU A 1014 -5.32 13.83 -36.47
CA GLU A 1014 -6.61 13.67 -37.17
C GLU A 1014 -6.58 13.76 -38.71
N ARG A 1015 -5.40 13.65 -39.32
CA ARG A 1015 -5.22 13.60 -40.78
C ARG A 1015 -5.33 12.18 -41.36
N CYS A 1016 -5.36 11.14 -40.53
CA CYS A 1016 -5.48 9.75 -40.95
C CYS A 1016 -6.20 8.89 -39.91
N SER A 1017 -6.70 7.71 -40.31
CA SER A 1017 -7.21 6.71 -39.36
C SER A 1017 -6.05 6.01 -38.63
N LEU A 1018 -6.31 5.41 -37.47
CA LEU A 1018 -5.30 4.60 -36.76
C LEU A 1018 -4.70 3.49 -37.64
N THR A 1019 -5.53 2.86 -38.48
CA THR A 1019 -5.10 1.83 -39.44
C THR A 1019 -4.16 2.40 -40.52
N ASP A 1020 -4.36 3.64 -40.94
CA ASP A 1020 -3.51 4.29 -41.93
C ASP A 1020 -2.24 4.86 -41.30
N ALA A 1021 -2.29 5.30 -40.04
CA ALA A 1021 -1.12 5.64 -39.24
C ALA A 1021 -0.16 4.44 -39.10
N PHE A 1022 -0.68 3.22 -38.87
CA PHE A 1022 0.12 2.00 -38.89
C PHE A 1022 0.83 1.78 -40.23
N LYS A 1023 0.10 1.82 -41.37
CA LYS A 1023 0.71 1.69 -42.71
C LYS A 1023 1.75 2.78 -42.99
N LEU A 1024 1.48 4.00 -42.54
CA LEU A 1024 2.38 5.14 -42.74
C LEU A 1024 3.68 4.96 -41.95
N LEU A 1025 3.61 4.48 -40.71
CA LEU A 1025 4.77 4.10 -39.90
C LEU A 1025 5.54 2.92 -40.51
N GLU A 1026 4.86 1.87 -40.96
CA GLU A 1026 5.51 0.75 -41.67
C GLU A 1026 6.26 1.23 -42.93
N SER A 1027 5.67 2.15 -43.71
CA SER A 1027 6.34 2.78 -44.87
C SER A 1027 7.45 3.79 -44.51
N SER A 1028 7.66 4.03 -43.22
CA SER A 1028 8.62 5.01 -42.67
C SER A 1028 9.60 4.36 -41.68
N ASP A 1029 9.73 3.04 -41.71
CA ASP A 1029 10.56 2.24 -40.79
C ASP A 1029 10.32 2.57 -39.30
N TRP A 1030 9.05 2.80 -38.94
CA TRP A 1030 8.59 3.22 -37.62
C TRP A 1030 9.14 4.56 -37.11
N ASP A 1031 9.75 5.38 -37.97
CA ASP A 1031 10.11 6.77 -37.64
C ASP A 1031 8.85 7.65 -37.61
N VAL A 1032 8.54 8.16 -36.42
CA VAL A 1032 7.37 9.02 -36.16
C VAL A 1032 7.53 10.40 -36.81
N ASN A 1033 8.75 10.95 -36.87
CA ASN A 1033 9.00 12.23 -37.50
C ASN A 1033 8.79 12.12 -39.02
N VAL A 1034 9.33 11.10 -39.66
CA VAL A 1034 9.11 10.85 -41.10
C VAL A 1034 7.62 10.59 -41.39
N ALA A 1035 6.93 9.82 -40.55
CA ALA A 1035 5.50 9.57 -40.71
C ALA A 1035 4.67 10.85 -40.57
N VAL A 1036 4.91 11.69 -39.55
CA VAL A 1036 4.18 12.96 -39.37
C VAL A 1036 4.52 13.98 -40.46
N GLN A 1037 5.77 14.07 -40.91
CA GLN A 1037 6.13 14.95 -42.04
C GLN A 1037 5.37 14.54 -43.30
N LYS A 1038 5.35 13.24 -43.66
CA LYS A 1038 4.51 12.73 -44.77
C LYS A 1038 3.03 13.09 -44.56
N LEU A 1039 2.50 12.92 -43.34
CA LEU A 1039 1.10 13.18 -43.00
C LEU A 1039 0.70 14.65 -43.11
N LEU A 1040 1.61 15.59 -42.80
CA LEU A 1040 1.35 17.03 -42.83
C LEU A 1040 1.72 17.70 -44.17
N THR A 1041 2.40 16.99 -45.07
CA THR A 1041 2.68 17.44 -46.45
C THR A 1041 1.63 17.02 -47.49
N VAL A 1042 0.64 16.23 -47.06
CA VAL A 1042 -0.53 15.77 -47.86
C VAL A 1042 -1.77 16.57 -47.48
#